data_AF-A0A1M7E1I5-F1
#
_entry.id   AF-A0A1M7E1I5-F1
#
_cell.length_a   1.000
_cell.length_b   1.000
_cell.length_c   1.000
_cell.angle_alpha   90.00
_cell.angle_beta   90.00
_cell.angle_gamma   90.00
#
_symmetry.space_group_name_H-M   'P 1'
#
loop_
_entity.id
_entity.type
_entity.pdbx_description
1 polymer ?
#
loop_
_entity_poly.entity_id
_entity_poly.type
_entity_poly.pdbx_seq_one_letter_code
_entity_poly.pdbx_strand_id
1 'polypeptide(L)'
;MTDLPRFYDQSRFTALKTILLCLLAGLCGTAFAADWDGSTSRPTVDSIGGKAYYVITTAEELAWFAYQTNNGSKSINAVLGDDIHFMADESKTSLFQWTPIGFDDDAPFNGTLDGAGHTIYGLYSPGGLVNYTGTGFVMKNLSLKRSDVHSWVRENRGVIDSCTESNDGMHQKGGLSYSNYGTIKNSVSKNYGIAYSNSGTIDSCTSTGYALSTSGIGGIVYSNSGTIKNSVAEPSMTLAYESTGGTINFGGIAATCSGTIQNSRFRGKAVLTTSNTGTTALYAGGIAGYLSSGKIVKCQASLDTLVVKGRNFGTVEIGGLAGEASSSAINASYAELNVDTLSLSDTSTYSVKVGGVTGYGYYGSGLQNNHALLKLGKGFDVSPTRYPYVGGIAGYLNGSSVTLLVAAHSYGVISSSVDRTNYRISGVSPYVTYSRVDNSYYDANVATPDTMHAIGMLTSTGSVANVNGRTTAEMQTESFVEKLNTNSGLSSTSSGWWRYCEGHYPILTSEGTCDEFYSRYGKLTFKPSGADPVISKDWDGSTSRPTVDSIGGKAYYVITTAEELAWFAYQTNNGSKSINAVLGDDIHFMADESKTSLFQWTPIGFDDDAPFNGTLDGAGHTIYGLYSPGGLVNYTGTGFVMKNLSLKRSDVHSWVRENRGVIDSCTESNDGMHQKGGLSYSNYGTIKNSVSKNYGIAYSNSGTIDSCTSTGYALSTSGIGGIVYSNSGTIKNSVAEPSMTLAYESTGGTINFGGIAATCSGTIQNSRFRGKAVLTTSNTGTTALYAGGIAGYLSSGKIVKCQASLDTLVVKGRNFGTVEIGGLAGEASSSAINASYAELNVDTLSLSDTSTYSVKVGGVTGYGYYGSGLQNNHALLKLGKGFDVSPTRYPYVGGIAGYLNGSSVTQLVAAHSYGVISSSVDRTNYRISGVSPYVTYSRVDNSYYDANVATPDTMHAIGMLTSTGSVANVNGRTTAEMQTESFVEKLNTNSGLSSTSSGWWRYCEGHYPILTSEGTCDEFYSRYGTIGQSHTLLESSSSTVSSSSSTSSSSVASSSSATSSSSVVSSSSIVEFSSSSVKSSSSSQIDSSSSSTKNSSSSEAKSSSSVKSSSSVKSSSSSAESSSSKTKSSSSMGSDLVMNQPEYSFNLVVDGMTIMLMNSQGGVVSVYDVLGHRVVTKPLLETSTSITLQTPGNYIVRVNGISQRVTLK
;
A
#
# COMPACT_ATOMS: atom_id res chain seq x y z
N MET A 1 -13.13 -103.84 78.63
CA MET A 1 -13.90 -102.58 78.51
C MET A 1 -13.31 -101.81 77.35
N THR A 2 -14.16 -101.40 76.40
CA THR A 2 -14.09 -100.16 75.59
C THR A 2 -12.71 -99.69 75.08
N ASP A 3 -12.40 -99.80 73.78
CA ASP A 3 -12.80 -98.90 72.67
C ASP A 3 -11.96 -97.59 72.64
N LEU A 4 -11.53 -96.96 71.53
CA LEU A 4 -11.53 -97.13 70.06
C LEU A 4 -10.58 -96.00 69.49
N PRO A 5 -10.27 -95.87 68.18
CA PRO A 5 -9.53 -96.74 67.28
C PRO A 5 -8.23 -96.10 66.69
N ARG A 6 -7.61 -96.80 65.72
CA ARG A 6 -6.36 -96.50 64.97
C ARG A 6 -6.37 -95.17 64.19
N PHE A 7 -5.19 -94.61 63.90
CA PHE A 7 -4.61 -94.59 62.54
C PHE A 7 -3.10 -94.24 62.52
N TYR A 8 -2.44 -94.60 61.42
CA TYR A 8 -1.00 -94.39 61.11
C TYR A 8 -0.72 -92.91 60.77
N ASP A 9 0.48 -92.41 61.05
CA ASP A 9 1.02 -91.29 60.25
C ASP A 9 2.57 -91.31 60.14
N GLN A 10 3.05 -91.00 58.94
CA GLN A 10 4.40 -91.15 58.42
C GLN A 10 5.09 -89.78 58.30
N SER A 11 4.76 -88.85 59.20
CA SER A 11 4.91 -87.41 58.96
C SER A 11 6.25 -86.77 59.38
N ARG A 12 7.04 -87.37 60.28
CA ARG A 12 8.18 -86.63 60.89
C ARG A 12 9.50 -86.65 60.10
N PHE A 13 9.81 -87.68 59.32
CA PHE A 13 10.98 -87.66 58.41
C PHE A 13 10.64 -87.04 57.04
N THR A 14 9.40 -87.14 56.61
CA THR A 14 8.88 -86.47 55.41
C THR A 14 8.86 -84.95 55.63
N ALA A 15 8.40 -84.47 56.80
CA ALA A 15 8.43 -83.05 57.12
C ALA A 15 9.83 -82.42 57.06
N LEU A 16 10.89 -83.06 57.56
CA LEU A 16 12.23 -82.47 57.45
C LEU A 16 12.76 -82.48 56.01
N LYS A 17 12.44 -83.51 55.22
CA LYS A 17 12.86 -83.59 53.81
C LYS A 17 12.06 -82.63 52.92
N THR A 18 10.78 -82.42 53.20
CA THR A 18 9.92 -81.41 52.57
C THR A 18 10.25 -80.01 53.04
N ILE A 19 10.61 -79.78 54.32
CA ILE A 19 11.09 -78.47 54.79
C ILE A 19 12.46 -78.17 54.19
N LEU A 20 13.35 -79.16 54.00
CA LEU A 20 14.61 -78.92 53.30
C LEU A 20 14.40 -78.75 51.79
N LEU A 21 13.45 -79.45 51.15
CA LEU A 21 13.07 -79.18 49.75
C LEU A 21 12.33 -77.86 49.58
N CYS A 22 11.52 -77.41 50.54
CA CYS A 22 10.82 -76.13 50.52
C CYS A 22 11.70 -74.98 51.03
N LEU A 23 12.80 -75.26 51.73
CA LEU A 23 13.87 -74.28 51.94
C LEU A 23 14.76 -74.20 50.70
N LEU A 24 15.15 -75.30 50.04
CA LEU A 24 15.87 -75.22 48.76
C LEU A 24 15.01 -74.63 47.62
N ALA A 25 13.71 -74.96 47.53
CA ALA A 25 12.79 -74.37 46.56
C ALA A 25 12.31 -72.96 46.99
N GLY A 26 12.23 -72.68 48.30
CA GLY A 26 11.93 -71.36 48.84
C GLY A 26 13.12 -70.38 48.78
N LEU A 27 14.36 -70.88 48.72
CA LEU A 27 15.55 -70.11 48.37
C LEU A 27 15.70 -69.87 46.86
N CYS A 28 14.89 -70.51 46.01
CA CYS A 28 14.78 -70.17 44.57
C CYS A 28 13.68 -69.12 44.28
N GLY A 29 13.03 -68.55 45.30
CA GLY A 29 11.84 -67.71 45.14
C GLY A 29 12.07 -66.21 44.89
N THR A 30 13.28 -65.70 45.10
CA THR A 30 13.70 -64.34 44.71
C THR A 30 15.21 -64.34 44.42
N ALA A 31 15.59 -64.78 43.23
CA ALA A 31 16.85 -64.27 42.68
C ALA A 31 16.63 -62.76 42.45
N PHE A 32 17.19 -61.92 43.33
CA PHE A 32 17.40 -60.53 42.96
C PHE A 32 18.23 -60.55 41.67
N ALA A 33 17.71 -59.97 40.59
CA ALA A 33 18.46 -59.85 39.35
C ALA A 33 19.80 -59.21 39.69
N ALA A 34 20.91 -59.93 39.47
CA ALA A 34 22.22 -59.35 39.69
C ALA A 34 22.47 -58.29 38.61
N ASP A 35 23.22 -57.25 38.94
CA ASP A 35 23.67 -56.31 37.92
C ASP A 35 24.54 -57.06 36.89
N TRP A 36 24.22 -56.92 35.60
CA TRP A 36 24.94 -57.64 34.54
C TRP A 36 26.40 -57.19 34.49
N ASP A 37 27.32 -58.15 34.64
CA ASP A 37 28.76 -57.94 34.77
C ASP A 37 29.54 -58.00 33.43
N GLY A 38 28.81 -58.05 32.32
CA GLY A 38 29.38 -58.25 30.98
C GLY A 38 29.56 -59.73 30.60
N SER A 39 29.21 -60.68 31.45
CA SER A 39 29.33 -62.12 31.16
C SER A 39 28.26 -62.64 30.18
N THR A 40 28.47 -63.88 29.71
CA THR A 40 27.60 -64.57 28.75
C THR A 40 27.26 -65.98 29.23
N SER A 41 26.00 -66.39 29.11
CA SER A 41 25.53 -67.75 29.43
C SER A 41 24.83 -68.37 28.22
N ARG A 42 24.92 -69.68 28.02
CA ARG A 42 24.26 -70.32 26.87
C ARG A 42 22.78 -70.62 27.20
N PRO A 43 21.81 -70.03 26.47
CA PRO A 43 20.39 -70.32 26.65
C PRO A 43 19.99 -71.73 26.23
N THR A 44 18.81 -72.14 26.70
CA THR A 44 18.12 -73.35 26.24
C THR A 44 17.57 -73.18 24.82
N VAL A 45 17.16 -74.29 24.18
CA VAL A 45 16.63 -74.29 22.81
C VAL A 45 15.29 -75.03 22.78
N ASP A 46 14.29 -74.41 22.16
CA ASP A 46 12.97 -75.00 21.91
C ASP A 46 12.61 -74.96 20.41
N SER A 47 11.60 -75.73 19.99
CA SER A 47 11.14 -75.86 18.60
C SER A 47 9.78 -75.21 18.41
N ILE A 48 9.78 -73.92 18.05
CA ILE A 48 8.56 -73.15 17.81
C ILE A 48 8.26 -73.12 16.31
N GLY A 49 7.11 -73.70 15.92
CA GLY A 49 6.69 -73.75 14.51
C GLY A 49 7.64 -74.52 13.59
N GLY A 50 8.36 -75.52 14.12
CA GLY A 50 9.33 -76.32 13.36
C GLY A 50 10.68 -75.64 13.12
N LYS A 51 10.95 -74.49 13.74
CA LYS A 51 12.25 -73.82 13.76
C LYS A 51 12.83 -73.85 15.18
N ALA A 52 14.16 -73.95 15.29
CA ALA A 52 14.84 -73.79 16.56
C ALA A 52 14.87 -72.32 17.00
N TYR A 53 14.51 -72.06 18.24
CA TYR A 53 14.60 -70.79 18.94
C TYR A 53 15.43 -70.97 20.22
N TYR A 54 16.37 -70.06 20.47
CA TYR A 54 16.99 -69.91 21.79
C TYR A 54 16.01 -69.20 22.72
N VAL A 55 15.70 -69.80 23.86
CA VAL A 55 14.82 -69.21 24.87
C VAL A 55 15.68 -68.39 25.82
N ILE A 56 15.45 -67.08 25.85
CA ILE A 56 16.25 -66.10 26.60
C ILE A 56 15.46 -65.66 27.84
N THR A 57 16.02 -65.84 29.03
CA THR A 57 15.44 -65.39 30.30
C THR A 57 16.36 -64.45 31.09
N THR A 58 17.64 -64.31 30.71
CA THR A 58 18.57 -63.38 31.38
C THR A 58 19.40 -62.51 30.41
N ALA A 59 20.06 -61.48 30.96
CA ALA A 59 20.93 -60.57 30.19
C ALA A 59 22.17 -61.29 29.64
N GLU A 60 22.75 -62.25 30.39
CA GLU A 60 23.89 -63.06 29.97
C GLU A 60 23.54 -63.98 28.80
N GLU A 61 22.31 -64.50 28.77
CA GLU A 61 21.81 -65.31 27.65
C GLU A 61 21.59 -64.48 26.39
N LEU A 62 21.06 -63.26 26.53
CA LEU A 62 20.95 -62.30 25.43
C LEU A 62 22.35 -61.91 24.91
N ALA A 63 23.32 -61.68 25.80
CA ALA A 63 24.71 -61.37 25.44
C ALA A 63 25.38 -62.52 24.67
N TRP A 64 25.14 -63.77 25.06
CA TRP A 64 25.61 -64.94 24.31
C TRP A 64 24.99 -65.00 22.91
N PHE A 65 23.69 -64.73 22.78
CA PHE A 65 23.00 -64.71 21.48
C PHE A 65 23.58 -63.63 20.53
N ALA A 66 23.87 -62.44 21.07
CA ALA A 66 24.55 -61.38 20.33
C ALA A 66 25.96 -61.83 19.87
N TYR A 67 26.74 -62.44 20.76
CA TYR A 67 28.06 -62.98 20.44
C TYR A 67 28.01 -64.02 19.31
N GLN A 68 27.08 -64.99 19.34
CA GLN A 68 26.96 -66.00 18.29
C GLN A 68 26.58 -65.41 16.94
N THR A 69 25.67 -64.43 16.92
CA THR A 69 25.27 -63.71 15.70
C THR A 69 26.47 -63.00 15.09
N ASN A 70 27.22 -62.25 15.91
CA ASN A 70 28.39 -61.49 15.50
C ASN A 70 29.58 -62.37 15.07
N ASN A 71 29.64 -63.63 15.52
CA ASN A 71 30.63 -64.63 15.08
C ASN A 71 30.12 -65.55 13.95
N GLY A 72 29.13 -65.08 13.17
CA GLY A 72 28.74 -65.69 11.89
C GLY A 72 27.46 -66.52 11.90
N SER A 73 26.83 -66.75 13.06
CA SER A 73 25.56 -67.48 13.15
C SER A 73 24.34 -66.58 12.80
N LYS A 74 24.41 -65.88 11.67
CA LYS A 74 23.56 -64.70 11.34
C LYS A 74 22.04 -64.96 11.30
N SER A 75 21.59 -66.21 11.16
CA SER A 75 20.17 -66.57 10.96
C SER A 75 19.56 -67.41 12.11
N ILE A 76 20.16 -67.36 13.30
CA ILE A 76 19.59 -67.96 14.52
C ILE A 76 18.35 -67.19 14.99
N ASN A 77 17.45 -67.84 15.72
CA ASN A 77 16.24 -67.20 16.26
C ASN A 77 16.27 -67.19 17.79
N ALA A 78 15.71 -66.16 18.41
CA ALA A 78 15.51 -66.04 19.84
C ALA A 78 14.04 -65.73 20.16
N VAL A 79 13.58 -66.22 21.31
CA VAL A 79 12.32 -65.85 21.94
C VAL A 79 12.61 -65.47 23.40
N LEU A 80 12.02 -64.39 23.90
CA LEU A 80 12.09 -64.08 25.34
C LEU A 80 11.12 -64.99 26.09
N GLY A 81 11.61 -65.62 27.17
CA GLY A 81 10.79 -66.41 28.10
C GLY A 81 10.40 -65.65 29.38
N ASP A 82 11.11 -64.56 29.67
CA ASP A 82 10.90 -63.66 30.80
C ASP A 82 11.28 -62.20 30.42
N ASP A 83 10.95 -61.24 31.28
CA ASP A 83 11.48 -59.87 31.18
C ASP A 83 13.00 -59.87 31.48
N ILE A 84 13.78 -59.13 30.70
CA ILE A 84 15.26 -59.16 30.75
C ILE A 84 15.79 -57.92 31.46
N HIS A 85 16.41 -58.10 32.63
CA HIS A 85 16.93 -57.02 33.45
C HIS A 85 18.46 -56.98 33.40
N PHE A 86 19.03 -55.85 32.94
CA PHE A 86 20.48 -55.62 32.98
C PHE A 86 20.99 -55.08 34.34
N MET A 87 20.08 -54.61 35.20
CA MET A 87 20.36 -54.07 36.52
C MET A 87 19.31 -54.55 37.51
N ALA A 88 19.71 -54.76 38.78
CA ALA A 88 18.80 -55.06 39.89
C ALA A 88 17.78 -53.92 40.13
N ASP A 89 18.22 -52.70 39.88
CA ASP A 89 17.46 -51.46 40.03
C ASP A 89 16.98 -50.99 38.65
N GLU A 90 15.71 -51.22 38.33
CA GLU A 90 15.09 -50.82 37.07
C GLU A 90 15.14 -49.31 36.79
N SER A 91 15.50 -48.46 37.76
CA SER A 91 15.73 -47.04 37.51
C SER A 91 17.09 -46.74 36.85
N LYS A 92 17.99 -47.73 36.76
CA LYS A 92 19.37 -47.58 36.29
C LYS A 92 19.63 -48.31 34.97
N THR A 93 20.66 -47.83 34.27
CA THR A 93 21.29 -48.47 33.11
C THR A 93 22.55 -49.23 33.52
N SER A 94 22.89 -50.27 32.75
CA SER A 94 24.11 -51.05 32.87
C SER A 94 25.39 -50.19 32.91
N LEU A 95 26.32 -50.58 33.78
CA LEU A 95 27.69 -50.03 33.79
C LEU A 95 28.55 -50.60 32.65
N PHE A 96 28.19 -51.79 32.14
CA PHE A 96 28.86 -52.45 31.03
C PHE A 96 28.19 -52.10 29.70
N GLN A 97 29.01 -51.83 28.68
CA GLN A 97 28.53 -51.46 27.36
C GLN A 97 28.06 -52.69 26.58
N TRP A 98 26.80 -52.68 26.14
CA TRP A 98 26.23 -53.68 25.25
C TRP A 98 26.94 -53.70 23.89
N THR A 99 27.23 -54.91 23.40
CA THR A 99 27.66 -55.15 22.02
C THR A 99 26.42 -55.47 21.16
N PRO A 100 26.03 -54.60 20.21
CA PRO A 100 24.83 -54.79 19.39
C PRO A 100 24.80 -56.13 18.64
N ILE A 101 23.60 -56.68 18.48
CA ILE A 101 23.37 -57.83 17.59
C ILE A 101 23.55 -57.36 16.15
N GLY A 102 24.38 -58.06 15.36
CA GLY A 102 24.79 -57.63 14.03
C GLY A 102 25.58 -56.33 14.07
N PHE A 103 26.71 -56.34 14.80
CA PHE A 103 27.42 -55.10 15.17
C PHE A 103 27.99 -54.31 13.98
N ASP A 104 28.39 -55.01 12.91
CA ASP A 104 28.84 -54.49 11.62
C ASP A 104 27.94 -54.96 10.45
N ASP A 105 28.15 -54.39 9.27
CA ASP A 105 27.40 -54.67 8.05
C ASP A 105 27.88 -55.91 7.29
N ASP A 106 29.04 -56.46 7.66
CA ASP A 106 29.52 -57.77 7.22
C ASP A 106 28.80 -58.93 7.91
N ALA A 107 28.36 -58.76 9.17
CA ALA A 107 27.63 -59.76 9.97
C ALA A 107 26.19 -59.34 10.36
N PRO A 108 25.34 -58.91 9.41
CA PRO A 108 24.01 -58.41 9.72
C PRO A 108 23.11 -59.53 10.26
N PHE A 109 22.29 -59.21 11.26
CA PHE A 109 21.35 -60.16 11.83
C PHE A 109 20.19 -60.43 10.87
N ASN A 110 19.89 -61.69 10.59
CA ASN A 110 18.97 -62.14 9.55
C ASN A 110 18.02 -63.25 10.07
N GLY A 111 17.85 -63.34 11.39
CA GLY A 111 16.93 -64.26 12.06
C GLY A 111 15.76 -63.54 12.75
N THR A 112 15.04 -64.28 13.59
CA THR A 112 13.90 -63.76 14.36
C THR A 112 14.29 -63.45 15.80
N LEU A 113 13.89 -62.28 16.32
CA LEU A 113 13.86 -61.95 17.74
C LEU A 113 12.41 -61.67 18.15
N ASP A 114 11.79 -62.65 18.82
CA ASP A 114 10.42 -62.54 19.32
C ASP A 114 10.42 -62.16 20.80
N GLY A 115 9.94 -60.97 21.13
CA GLY A 115 9.78 -60.53 22.51
C GLY A 115 8.69 -61.28 23.26
N ALA A 116 7.77 -61.97 22.58
CA ALA A 116 6.64 -62.68 23.18
C ALA A 116 5.75 -61.86 24.15
N GLY A 117 5.87 -60.53 24.17
CA GLY A 117 5.20 -59.62 25.10
C GLY A 117 6.10 -59.07 26.21
N HIS A 118 7.32 -59.59 26.36
CA HIS A 118 8.28 -59.23 27.40
C HIS A 118 9.00 -57.90 27.14
N THR A 119 9.59 -57.35 28.20
CA THR A 119 10.35 -56.10 28.22
C THR A 119 11.82 -56.34 28.53
N ILE A 120 12.71 -55.61 27.86
CA ILE A 120 14.13 -55.48 28.23
C ILE A 120 14.32 -54.15 29.01
N TYR A 121 15.03 -54.20 30.14
CA TYR A 121 15.32 -53.07 31.04
C TYR A 121 16.81 -52.83 31.22
N GLY A 122 17.22 -51.57 31.33
CA GLY A 122 18.58 -51.20 31.79
C GLY A 122 19.69 -51.31 30.74
N LEU A 123 19.39 -51.56 29.46
CA LEU A 123 20.40 -51.74 28.42
C LEU A 123 21.19 -50.44 28.16
N TYR A 124 22.53 -50.49 28.15
CA TYR A 124 23.37 -49.36 27.75
C TYR A 124 24.15 -49.67 26.47
N SER A 125 23.90 -48.95 25.37
CA SER A 125 24.65 -49.09 24.12
C SER A 125 24.81 -47.77 23.35
N PRO A 126 26.01 -47.45 22.83
CA PRO A 126 26.17 -46.35 21.87
C PRO A 126 25.55 -46.67 20.49
N GLY A 127 25.15 -47.92 20.25
CA GLY A 127 24.42 -48.36 19.06
C GLY A 127 22.95 -48.63 19.36
N GLY A 128 22.41 -49.70 18.79
CA GLY A 128 21.10 -50.24 19.17
C GLY A 128 21.18 -51.56 19.92
N LEU A 129 20.02 -52.12 20.24
CA LEU A 129 19.91 -53.55 20.59
C LEU A 129 20.41 -54.40 19.41
N VAL A 130 19.97 -54.03 18.20
CA VAL A 130 20.44 -54.54 16.91
C VAL A 130 21.04 -53.38 16.11
N ASN A 131 22.20 -53.57 15.50
CA ASN A 131 22.78 -52.58 14.59
C ASN A 131 22.30 -52.83 13.15
N TYR A 132 22.90 -53.78 12.44
CA TYR A 132 22.61 -54.05 11.03
C TYR A 132 21.78 -55.31 10.85
N THR A 133 20.83 -55.27 9.91
CA THR A 133 19.91 -56.38 9.64
C THR A 133 19.88 -56.78 8.18
N GLY A 134 19.66 -58.06 7.92
CA GLY A 134 19.39 -58.60 6.60
C GLY A 134 17.91 -58.56 6.24
N THR A 135 17.56 -58.92 5.01
CA THR A 135 16.16 -58.89 4.52
C THR A 135 15.26 -59.96 5.13
N GLY A 136 15.84 -61.00 5.75
CA GLY A 136 15.13 -62.05 6.50
C GLY A 136 14.94 -61.75 8.00
N PHE A 137 15.46 -60.62 8.50
CA PHE A 137 15.29 -60.19 9.89
C PHE A 137 13.82 -59.99 10.26
N VAL A 138 13.46 -60.46 11.44
CA VAL A 138 12.16 -60.17 12.07
C VAL A 138 12.36 -59.82 13.54
N MET A 139 11.90 -58.65 13.98
CA MET A 139 11.73 -58.31 15.39
C MET A 139 10.24 -58.10 15.66
N LYS A 140 9.69 -58.71 16.71
CA LYS A 140 8.28 -58.55 17.05
C LYS A 140 7.96 -58.68 18.53
N ASN A 141 6.79 -58.18 18.94
CA ASN A 141 6.22 -58.36 20.29
C ASN A 141 7.14 -57.91 21.44
N LEU A 142 8.02 -56.93 21.19
CA LEU A 142 9.08 -56.53 22.12
C LEU A 142 8.81 -55.14 22.72
N SER A 143 9.17 -54.98 23.99
CA SER A 143 9.26 -53.68 24.68
C SER A 143 10.71 -53.43 25.16
N LEU A 144 11.13 -52.16 25.19
CA LEU A 144 12.39 -51.70 25.78
C LEU A 144 12.09 -50.51 26.70
N LYS A 145 12.66 -50.49 27.90
CA LYS A 145 12.49 -49.41 28.89
C LYS A 145 13.82 -49.13 29.59
N ARG A 146 13.97 -47.94 30.20
CA ARG A 146 15.10 -47.58 31.08
C ARG A 146 16.47 -47.89 30.49
N SER A 147 16.58 -47.78 29.17
CA SER A 147 17.72 -48.22 28.38
C SER A 147 18.32 -47.04 27.64
N ASP A 148 19.62 -46.82 27.76
CA ASP A 148 20.30 -45.76 27.03
C ASP A 148 20.88 -46.32 25.73
N VAL A 149 20.11 -46.17 24.65
CA VAL A 149 20.41 -46.64 23.29
C VAL A 149 20.17 -45.53 22.27
N HIS A 150 20.82 -45.59 21.11
CA HIS A 150 20.59 -44.63 20.02
C HIS A 150 19.27 -44.88 19.26
N SER A 151 18.88 -46.15 19.12
CA SER A 151 17.64 -46.64 18.48
C SER A 151 17.54 -48.15 18.71
N TRP A 152 16.37 -48.79 18.62
CA TRP A 152 16.32 -50.25 18.79
C TRP A 152 17.05 -51.01 17.66
N VAL A 153 16.80 -50.63 16.41
CA VAL A 153 17.45 -51.19 15.21
C VAL A 153 18.11 -50.08 14.40
N ARG A 154 19.45 -50.03 14.33
CA ARG A 154 20.15 -48.93 13.63
C ARG A 154 19.83 -48.90 12.13
N GLU A 155 19.94 -50.02 11.43
CA GLU A 155 19.46 -50.18 10.05
C GLU A 155 18.50 -51.36 9.93
N ASN A 156 17.21 -51.08 9.73
CA ASN A 156 16.21 -52.11 9.45
C ASN A 156 16.11 -52.37 7.94
N ARG A 157 16.42 -53.60 7.50
CA ARG A 157 16.18 -54.12 6.14
C ARG A 157 15.14 -55.24 6.11
N GLY A 158 14.73 -55.74 7.27
CA GLY A 158 13.71 -56.78 7.45
C GLY A 158 12.38 -56.22 7.94
N VAL A 159 11.78 -56.87 8.93
CA VAL A 159 10.46 -56.53 9.47
C VAL A 159 10.53 -56.24 10.98
N ILE A 160 9.96 -55.11 11.40
CA ILE A 160 9.60 -54.84 12.80
C ILE A 160 8.06 -54.85 12.89
N ASP A 161 7.48 -55.68 13.77
CA ASP A 161 6.03 -55.90 13.85
C ASP A 161 5.54 -55.91 15.31
N SER A 162 4.50 -55.14 15.62
CA SER A 162 3.84 -55.20 16.94
C SER A 162 4.78 -54.92 18.14
N CYS A 163 5.76 -54.04 17.95
CA CYS A 163 6.67 -53.58 19.02
C CYS A 163 6.15 -52.32 19.72
N THR A 164 6.48 -52.12 20.99
CA THR A 164 6.08 -50.95 21.79
C THR A 164 7.29 -50.22 22.37
N GLU A 165 7.65 -49.10 21.74
CA GLU A 165 8.64 -48.17 22.28
C GLU A 165 8.00 -47.32 23.39
N SER A 166 8.59 -47.38 24.59
CA SER A 166 8.25 -46.53 25.75
C SER A 166 9.49 -46.30 26.62
N ASN A 167 10.63 -46.12 25.97
CA ASN A 167 11.95 -46.04 26.55
C ASN A 167 12.31 -44.59 26.88
N ASP A 168 12.90 -44.35 28.04
CA ASP A 168 13.19 -43.02 28.57
C ASP A 168 14.70 -42.75 28.72
N GLY A 169 15.50 -43.41 27.87
CA GLY A 169 16.94 -43.19 27.74
C GLY A 169 17.30 -41.81 27.18
N MET A 170 18.51 -41.34 27.47
CA MET A 170 18.91 -39.96 27.17
C MET A 170 19.33 -39.77 25.70
N HIS A 171 19.90 -40.80 25.06
CA HIS A 171 20.54 -40.67 23.75
C HIS A 171 19.71 -41.13 22.53
N GLN A 172 18.49 -41.63 22.73
CA GLN A 172 17.68 -42.18 21.64
C GLN A 172 17.22 -41.11 20.64
N LYS A 173 17.38 -41.40 19.33
CA LYS A 173 17.06 -40.48 18.20
C LYS A 173 15.93 -40.97 17.30
N GLY A 174 15.68 -42.27 17.28
CA GLY A 174 14.53 -42.89 16.62
C GLY A 174 13.98 -44.00 17.49
N GLY A 175 12.66 -44.20 17.47
CA GLY A 175 11.98 -45.18 18.32
C GLY A 175 12.42 -46.61 18.01
N LEU A 176 11.82 -47.19 16.98
CA LEU A 176 12.07 -48.59 16.59
C LEU A 176 13.26 -48.72 15.63
N SER A 177 13.53 -47.70 14.81
CA SER A 177 14.72 -47.71 13.95
C SER A 177 15.33 -46.33 13.72
N TYR A 178 16.64 -46.28 13.45
CA TYR A 178 17.26 -45.06 12.94
C TYR A 178 17.07 -44.94 11.41
N SER A 179 17.44 -45.96 10.65
CA SER A 179 17.24 -46.01 9.19
C SER A 179 16.39 -47.20 8.77
N ASN A 180 15.13 -46.95 8.36
CA ASN A 180 14.25 -47.98 7.85
C ASN A 180 14.32 -48.09 6.32
N TYR A 181 14.89 -49.20 5.83
CA TYR A 181 14.81 -49.66 4.44
C TYR A 181 13.80 -50.81 4.26
N GLY A 182 13.48 -51.52 5.34
CA GLY A 182 12.52 -52.63 5.39
C GLY A 182 11.09 -52.18 5.71
N THR A 183 10.38 -53.00 6.48
CA THR A 183 9.00 -52.71 6.94
C THR A 183 8.96 -52.53 8.45
N ILE A 184 8.28 -51.47 8.92
CA ILE A 184 7.83 -51.34 10.31
C ILE A 184 6.31 -51.30 10.29
N LYS A 185 5.63 -52.15 11.05
CA LYS A 185 4.16 -52.20 11.06
C LYS A 185 3.55 -52.51 12.40
N ASN A 186 2.27 -52.18 12.58
CA ASN A 186 1.45 -52.46 13.77
C ASN A 186 2.08 -51.98 15.09
N SER A 187 3.06 -51.09 15.05
CA SER A 187 3.95 -50.79 16.18
C SER A 187 3.68 -49.41 16.75
N VAL A 188 3.98 -49.25 18.04
CA VAL A 188 3.72 -48.03 18.81
C VAL A 188 5.04 -47.42 19.28
N SER A 189 5.14 -46.09 19.21
CA SER A 189 6.27 -45.34 19.77
C SER A 189 5.76 -44.19 20.62
N LYS A 190 6.06 -44.22 21.92
CA LYS A 190 5.45 -43.29 22.88
C LYS A 190 6.25 -42.03 23.08
N ASN A 191 7.58 -42.14 23.09
CA ASN A 191 8.48 -41.07 23.48
C ASN A 191 9.18 -40.43 22.27
N TYR A 192 9.43 -41.23 21.23
CA TYR A 192 10.04 -40.79 19.96
C TYR A 192 9.10 -41.05 18.78
N GLY A 193 9.49 -40.61 17.58
CA GLY A 193 8.88 -41.06 16.32
C GLY A 193 9.28 -42.51 15.99
N ILE A 194 8.44 -43.21 15.21
CA ILE A 194 8.62 -44.62 14.80
C ILE A 194 10.03 -44.92 14.27
N ALA A 195 10.56 -44.04 13.41
CA ALA A 195 11.94 -44.12 12.95
C ALA A 195 12.55 -42.73 12.77
N TYR A 196 13.88 -42.62 12.67
CA TYR A 196 14.49 -41.33 12.31
C TYR A 196 14.38 -41.04 10.81
N SER A 197 14.66 -42.03 9.95
CA SER A 197 14.48 -41.94 8.49
C SER A 197 13.80 -43.17 7.90
N ASN A 198 13.01 -42.98 6.83
CA ASN A 198 12.31 -44.04 6.11
C ASN A 198 12.53 -43.96 4.60
N SER A 199 13.19 -44.98 4.05
CA SER A 199 13.20 -45.33 2.63
C SER A 199 12.34 -46.56 2.32
N GLY A 200 11.95 -47.33 3.34
CA GLY A 200 11.10 -48.52 3.24
C GLY A 200 9.61 -48.22 3.44
N THR A 201 8.91 -49.12 4.13
CA THR A 201 7.48 -48.99 4.46
C THR A 201 7.26 -48.84 5.97
N ILE A 202 6.42 -47.88 6.35
CA ILE A 202 5.79 -47.79 7.68
C ILE A 202 4.28 -47.95 7.50
N ASP A 203 3.66 -48.93 8.16
CA ASP A 203 2.25 -49.30 7.95
C ASP A 203 1.51 -49.51 9.28
N SER A 204 0.40 -48.81 9.50
CA SER A 204 -0.47 -49.03 10.66
C SER A 204 0.26 -48.83 12.00
N CYS A 205 1.19 -47.87 12.04
CA CYS A 205 1.97 -47.52 13.23
C CYS A 205 1.40 -46.28 13.93
N THR A 206 1.57 -46.19 15.25
CA THR A 206 1.11 -45.05 16.06
C THR A 206 2.26 -44.41 16.82
N SER A 207 2.37 -43.07 16.77
CA SER A 207 3.34 -42.30 17.56
C SER A 207 2.65 -41.29 18.47
N THR A 208 3.09 -41.21 19.72
CA THR A 208 2.76 -40.08 20.63
C THR A 208 3.99 -39.22 20.97
N GLY A 209 5.13 -39.49 20.30
CA GLY A 209 6.37 -38.74 20.42
C GLY A 209 6.76 -38.05 19.10
N TYR A 210 8.01 -37.59 19.04
CA TYR A 210 8.58 -36.93 17.86
C TYR A 210 9.94 -37.51 17.47
N ALA A 211 10.21 -37.65 16.17
CA ALA A 211 11.55 -37.76 15.61
C ALA A 211 12.10 -36.33 15.43
N LEU A 212 13.20 -36.02 16.12
CA LEU A 212 13.75 -34.67 16.24
C LEU A 212 15.18 -34.59 15.71
N SER A 213 15.46 -33.55 14.93
CA SER A 213 16.80 -33.12 14.53
C SER A 213 17.02 -31.63 14.82
N THR A 214 18.22 -31.12 14.54
CA THR A 214 18.53 -29.68 14.62
C THR A 214 17.89 -28.82 13.52
N SER A 215 17.18 -29.43 12.57
CA SER A 215 16.54 -28.75 11.42
C SER A 215 15.13 -29.24 11.09
N GLY A 216 14.55 -30.14 11.89
CA GLY A 216 13.17 -30.55 11.68
C GLY A 216 12.61 -31.55 12.69
N ILE A 217 11.28 -31.64 12.66
CA ILE A 217 10.44 -32.40 13.57
C ILE A 217 9.42 -33.18 12.75
N GLY A 218 9.28 -34.48 13.02
CA GLY A 218 8.24 -35.33 12.45
C GLY A 218 7.63 -36.26 13.48
N GLY A 219 6.30 -36.43 13.49
CA GLY A 219 5.63 -37.33 14.44
C GLY A 219 5.93 -38.81 14.21
N ILE A 220 6.08 -39.25 12.94
CA ILE A 220 6.42 -40.62 12.58
C ILE A 220 7.91 -40.75 12.21
N VAL A 221 8.44 -39.86 11.36
CA VAL A 221 9.86 -39.83 10.98
C VAL A 221 10.38 -38.41 10.77
N TYR A 222 11.69 -38.18 10.89
CA TYR A 222 12.26 -36.91 10.43
C TYR A 222 12.27 -36.82 8.90
N SER A 223 12.71 -37.86 8.18
CA SER A 223 12.78 -37.85 6.70
C SER A 223 12.09 -39.07 6.07
N ASN A 224 11.25 -38.84 5.06
CA ASN A 224 10.56 -39.89 4.31
C ASN A 224 10.82 -39.83 2.79
N SER A 225 11.61 -40.77 2.27
CA SER A 225 11.70 -41.10 0.83
C SER A 225 10.87 -42.35 0.46
N GLY A 226 10.47 -43.15 1.45
CA GLY A 226 9.68 -44.37 1.30
C GLY A 226 8.16 -44.15 1.35
N THR A 227 7.44 -45.17 1.82
CA THR A 227 5.98 -45.12 2.03
C THR A 227 5.63 -45.10 3.50
N ILE A 228 4.81 -44.15 3.93
CA ILE A 228 4.12 -44.16 5.23
C ILE A 228 2.62 -44.30 4.93
N LYS A 229 1.95 -45.29 5.52
CA LYS A 229 0.52 -45.48 5.31
C LYS A 229 -0.22 -45.95 6.56
N ASN A 230 -1.54 -45.70 6.61
CA ASN A 230 -2.43 -46.12 7.70
C ASN A 230 -1.97 -45.68 9.11
N SER A 231 -1.05 -44.71 9.20
CA SER A 231 -0.30 -44.42 10.42
C SER A 231 -0.79 -43.14 11.09
N VAL A 232 -0.63 -43.08 12.41
CA VAL A 232 -1.22 -42.04 13.26
C VAL A 232 -0.14 -41.38 14.11
N ALA A 233 -0.03 -40.05 14.07
CA ALA A 233 0.78 -39.28 14.99
C ALA A 233 -0.14 -38.39 15.85
N GLU A 234 -0.25 -38.69 17.13
CA GLU A 234 -1.03 -37.92 18.10
C GLU A 234 -0.15 -37.60 19.33
N PRO A 235 0.77 -36.62 19.21
CA PRO A 235 1.70 -36.31 20.29
C PRO A 235 0.99 -35.82 21.56
N SER A 236 1.36 -36.41 22.70
CA SER A 236 0.69 -36.17 23.99
C SER A 236 1.01 -34.81 24.62
N MET A 237 2.11 -34.17 24.19
CA MET A 237 2.58 -32.89 24.68
C MET A 237 2.64 -31.85 23.55
N THR A 238 2.52 -30.57 23.92
CA THR A 238 2.80 -29.48 22.97
C THR A 238 4.30 -29.40 22.72
N LEU A 239 4.72 -29.53 21.47
CA LEU A 239 6.12 -29.33 21.08
C LEU A 239 6.54 -27.88 21.39
N ALA A 240 7.65 -27.70 22.09
CA ALA A 240 8.37 -26.44 22.18
C ALA A 240 9.75 -26.63 21.56
N TYR A 241 9.98 -26.05 20.38
CA TYR A 241 11.20 -26.22 19.61
C TYR A 241 11.87 -24.87 19.34
N GLU A 242 13.11 -24.72 19.79
CA GLU A 242 13.93 -23.54 19.54
C GLU A 242 15.06 -23.86 18.57
N SER A 243 15.06 -23.20 17.40
CA SER A 243 16.14 -23.35 16.42
C SER A 243 17.28 -22.38 16.70
N THR A 244 18.50 -22.93 16.80
CA THR A 244 19.77 -22.19 16.84
C THR A 244 20.24 -21.72 15.46
N GLY A 245 19.53 -22.07 14.38
CA GLY A 245 19.72 -21.51 13.04
C GLY A 245 19.48 -22.50 11.89
N GLY A 246 19.34 -21.98 10.67
CA GLY A 246 19.26 -22.78 9.43
C GLY A 246 17.85 -22.91 8.85
N THR A 247 17.32 -24.13 8.77
CA THR A 247 15.96 -24.40 8.30
C THR A 247 15.19 -25.16 9.38
N ILE A 248 13.93 -24.80 9.60
CA ILE A 248 13.00 -25.48 10.49
C ILE A 248 11.95 -26.16 9.62
N ASN A 249 11.95 -27.49 9.58
CA ASN A 249 10.91 -28.29 8.94
C ASN A 249 10.01 -28.90 10.01
N PHE A 250 8.79 -28.40 10.21
CA PHE A 250 7.80 -29.04 11.08
C PHE A 250 6.79 -29.80 10.22
N GLY A 251 6.75 -31.12 10.34
CA GLY A 251 5.72 -31.96 9.70
C GLY A 251 5.02 -32.82 10.74
N GLY A 252 3.69 -32.86 10.77
CA GLY A 252 3.00 -33.71 11.74
C GLY A 252 3.30 -35.22 11.59
N ILE A 253 3.56 -35.69 10.36
CA ILE A 253 4.01 -37.06 10.06
C ILE A 253 5.51 -37.10 9.76
N ALA A 254 5.98 -36.28 8.83
CA ALA A 254 7.37 -36.27 8.37
C ALA A 254 7.93 -34.85 8.21
N ALA A 255 9.09 -34.53 8.79
CA ALA A 255 9.66 -33.18 8.65
C ALA A 255 9.92 -32.85 7.17
N THR A 256 10.56 -33.77 6.45
CA THR A 256 10.76 -33.70 5.00
C THR A 256 10.21 -34.96 4.31
N CYS A 257 9.62 -34.79 3.12
CA CYS A 257 9.05 -35.91 2.38
C CYS A 257 9.29 -35.79 0.87
N SER A 258 9.94 -36.81 0.30
CA SER A 258 9.99 -37.08 -1.16
C SER A 258 9.31 -38.40 -1.55
N GLY A 259 8.94 -39.20 -0.54
CA GLY A 259 8.16 -40.42 -0.72
C GLY A 259 6.66 -40.19 -0.76
N THR A 260 5.89 -41.21 -0.38
CA THR A 260 4.43 -41.17 -0.27
C THR A 260 3.98 -41.26 1.18
N ILE A 261 3.04 -40.39 1.57
CA ILE A 261 2.27 -40.48 2.81
C ILE A 261 0.81 -40.67 2.43
N GLN A 262 0.19 -41.77 2.86
CA GLN A 262 -1.17 -42.15 2.44
C GLN A 262 -2.05 -42.56 3.62
N ASN A 263 -3.34 -42.22 3.61
CA ASN A 263 -4.31 -42.71 4.60
C ASN A 263 -3.84 -42.55 6.07
N SER A 264 -3.12 -41.46 6.35
CA SER A 264 -2.42 -41.25 7.62
C SER A 264 -2.89 -39.96 8.28
N ARG A 265 -2.90 -39.94 9.61
CA ARG A 265 -3.45 -38.84 10.42
C ARG A 265 -2.42 -38.22 11.34
N PHE A 266 -2.41 -36.90 11.40
CA PHE A 266 -1.79 -36.15 12.49
C PHE A 266 -2.82 -35.36 13.29
N ARG A 267 -2.66 -35.33 14.62
CA ARG A 267 -3.28 -34.33 15.48
C ARG A 267 -2.29 -33.85 16.55
N GLY A 268 -2.15 -32.54 16.74
CA GLY A 268 -1.24 -32.04 17.78
C GLY A 268 -1.16 -30.53 17.91
N LYS A 269 -0.18 -30.06 18.68
CA LYS A 269 0.11 -28.64 18.95
C LYS A 269 1.60 -28.37 18.86
N ALA A 270 1.99 -27.20 18.35
CA ALA A 270 3.38 -26.82 18.18
C ALA A 270 3.66 -25.36 18.53
N VAL A 271 4.79 -25.13 19.19
CA VAL A 271 5.41 -23.83 19.46
C VAL A 271 6.80 -23.88 18.84
N LEU A 272 7.02 -23.07 17.80
CA LEU A 272 8.26 -23.00 17.04
C LEU A 272 8.91 -21.63 17.28
N THR A 273 10.11 -21.63 17.85
CA THR A 273 10.86 -20.42 18.16
C THR A 273 12.23 -20.39 17.49
N THR A 274 12.79 -19.20 17.32
CA THR A 274 14.22 -19.04 17.05
C THR A 274 14.79 -17.83 17.77
N SER A 275 15.99 -18.00 18.32
CA SER A 275 16.81 -16.98 18.97
C SER A 275 17.97 -16.49 18.08
N ASN A 276 18.05 -16.96 16.84
CA ASN A 276 19.18 -16.71 15.95
C ASN A 276 19.22 -15.28 15.37
N THR A 277 20.43 -14.81 15.06
CA THR A 277 20.69 -13.55 14.33
C THR A 277 20.81 -13.76 12.81
N GLY A 278 20.97 -15.00 12.35
CA GLY A 278 21.06 -15.35 10.93
C GLY A 278 19.73 -15.78 10.29
N THR A 279 19.60 -15.53 8.98
CA THR A 279 18.42 -15.86 8.16
C THR A 279 18.00 -17.33 8.27
N THR A 280 16.76 -17.57 8.71
CA THR A 280 16.20 -18.89 8.98
C THR A 280 14.98 -19.16 8.07
N ALA A 281 14.92 -20.33 7.41
CA ALA A 281 13.72 -20.74 6.68
C ALA A 281 12.80 -21.57 7.59
N LEU A 282 11.48 -21.38 7.51
CA LEU A 282 10.49 -22.17 8.24
C LEU A 282 9.44 -22.75 7.28
N TYR A 283 9.31 -24.07 7.28
CA TYR A 283 8.27 -24.81 6.58
C TYR A 283 7.48 -25.63 7.60
N ALA A 284 6.20 -25.29 7.81
CA ALA A 284 5.34 -25.95 8.79
C ALA A 284 4.10 -26.53 8.10
N GLY A 285 3.89 -27.85 8.20
CA GLY A 285 2.73 -28.53 7.68
C GLY A 285 2.19 -29.60 8.62
N GLY A 286 0.87 -29.78 8.65
CA GLY A 286 0.25 -30.80 9.49
C GLY A 286 0.53 -32.24 9.07
N ILE A 287 0.99 -32.50 7.84
CA ILE A 287 1.53 -33.81 7.41
C ILE A 287 3.03 -33.72 7.14
N ALA A 288 3.46 -32.78 6.30
CA ALA A 288 4.86 -32.60 5.93
C ALA A 288 5.34 -31.15 6.08
N GLY A 289 6.54 -30.91 6.60
CA GLY A 289 7.12 -29.57 6.59
C GLY A 289 7.45 -29.15 5.16
N TYR A 290 8.37 -29.89 4.54
CA TYR A 290 8.79 -29.69 3.16
C TYR A 290 8.50 -30.93 2.30
N LEU A 291 7.59 -30.79 1.33
CA LEU A 291 7.19 -31.85 0.40
C LEU A 291 7.83 -31.59 -0.98
N SER A 292 8.76 -32.46 -1.41
CA SER A 292 9.53 -32.29 -2.65
C SER A 292 9.54 -33.56 -3.49
N SER A 293 8.96 -33.51 -4.69
CA SER A 293 8.64 -34.69 -5.53
C SER A 293 7.75 -35.76 -4.87
N GLY A 294 7.19 -35.45 -3.70
CA GLY A 294 6.46 -36.39 -2.85
C GLY A 294 4.95 -36.38 -3.06
N LYS A 295 4.26 -37.27 -2.33
CA LYS A 295 2.79 -37.42 -2.43
C LYS A 295 2.13 -37.47 -1.05
N ILE A 296 1.07 -36.67 -0.86
CA ILE A 296 0.13 -36.74 0.27
C ILE A 296 -1.23 -37.15 -0.29
N VAL A 297 -1.79 -38.28 0.16
CA VAL A 297 -3.01 -38.86 -0.44
C VAL A 297 -3.93 -39.41 0.64
N LYS A 298 -5.19 -38.95 0.72
CA LYS A 298 -6.16 -39.42 1.74
C LYS A 298 -5.68 -39.18 3.18
N CYS A 299 -4.93 -38.12 3.41
CA CYS A 299 -4.39 -37.80 4.74
C CYS A 299 -5.24 -36.75 5.45
N GLN A 300 -5.18 -36.76 6.78
CA GLN A 300 -5.91 -35.82 7.64
C GLN A 300 -4.94 -35.17 8.63
N ALA A 301 -4.95 -33.85 8.72
CA ALA A 301 -4.17 -33.11 9.72
C ALA A 301 -5.06 -32.21 10.57
N SER A 302 -4.79 -32.17 11.88
CA SER A 302 -5.37 -31.16 12.78
C SER A 302 -4.25 -30.57 13.63
N LEU A 303 -3.90 -29.32 13.36
CA LEU A 303 -2.94 -28.56 14.14
C LEU A 303 -3.73 -27.59 15.03
N ASP A 304 -4.27 -28.13 16.13
CA ASP A 304 -5.18 -27.47 17.08
C ASP A 304 -4.60 -26.15 17.63
N THR A 305 -3.27 -25.99 17.64
CA THR A 305 -2.57 -24.75 18.00
C THR A 305 -1.17 -24.72 17.37
N LEU A 306 -0.90 -23.69 16.57
CA LEU A 306 0.44 -23.32 16.11
C LEU A 306 0.82 -21.93 16.64
N VAL A 307 1.97 -21.86 17.29
CA VAL A 307 2.63 -20.62 17.72
C VAL A 307 3.99 -20.53 17.04
N VAL A 308 4.28 -19.43 16.35
CA VAL A 308 5.58 -19.14 15.73
C VAL A 308 6.08 -17.79 16.26
N LYS A 309 7.31 -17.76 16.81
CA LYS A 309 7.93 -16.53 17.35
C LYS A 309 9.42 -16.44 17.01
N GLY A 310 9.90 -15.29 16.55
CA GLY A 310 11.35 -15.11 16.39
C GLY A 310 11.77 -13.87 15.62
N ARG A 311 13.06 -13.81 15.32
CA ARG A 311 13.71 -12.79 14.47
C ARG A 311 14.42 -13.48 13.32
N ASN A 312 14.77 -12.73 12.28
CA ASN A 312 15.65 -13.20 11.21
C ASN A 312 15.18 -14.49 10.51
N PHE A 313 13.91 -14.57 10.16
CA PHE A 313 13.48 -15.56 9.16
C PHE A 313 13.99 -15.16 7.75
N GLY A 314 13.61 -15.91 6.72
CA GLY A 314 13.84 -15.56 5.31
C GLY A 314 12.63 -15.92 4.47
N THR A 315 12.11 -17.14 4.68
CA THR A 315 10.76 -17.52 4.29
C THR A 315 10.05 -18.18 5.47
N VAL A 316 8.75 -17.99 5.57
CA VAL A 316 7.86 -18.64 6.55
C VAL A 316 6.67 -19.17 5.77
N GLU A 317 6.54 -20.49 5.70
CA GLU A 317 5.60 -21.17 4.83
C GLU A 317 4.80 -22.18 5.64
N ILE A 318 3.53 -21.86 5.89
CA ILE A 318 2.67 -22.59 6.82
C ILE A 318 1.48 -23.15 6.03
N GLY A 319 1.31 -24.46 6.02
CA GLY A 319 0.19 -25.16 5.41
C GLY A 319 -0.54 -26.06 6.39
N GLY A 320 -1.83 -26.32 6.17
CA GLY A 320 -2.52 -27.35 6.95
C GLY A 320 -2.03 -28.77 6.62
N LEU A 321 -1.66 -29.04 5.36
CA LEU A 321 -1.07 -30.33 4.94
C LEU A 321 0.44 -30.23 4.74
N ALA A 322 0.92 -29.25 3.97
CA ALA A 322 2.35 -29.10 3.65
C ALA A 322 2.82 -27.64 3.75
N GLY A 323 3.95 -27.37 4.40
CA GLY A 323 4.54 -26.01 4.44
C GLY A 323 4.86 -25.50 3.03
N GLU A 324 5.80 -26.17 2.36
CA GLU A 324 6.02 -26.08 0.90
C GLU A 324 5.62 -27.38 0.22
N ALA A 325 5.00 -27.28 -0.97
CA ALA A 325 4.77 -28.37 -1.91
C ALA A 325 5.43 -28.06 -3.26
N SER A 326 6.56 -28.72 -3.55
CA SER A 326 7.40 -28.48 -4.72
C SER A 326 7.48 -29.70 -5.62
N SER A 327 7.11 -29.60 -6.89
CA SER A 327 6.99 -30.74 -7.83
C SER A 327 6.19 -31.94 -7.27
N SER A 328 5.22 -31.67 -6.40
CA SER A 328 4.59 -32.67 -5.53
C SER A 328 3.07 -32.77 -5.75
N ALA A 329 2.45 -33.83 -5.23
CA ALA A 329 1.00 -34.02 -5.31
C ALA A 329 0.35 -34.10 -3.92
N ILE A 330 -0.68 -33.27 -3.69
CA ILE A 330 -1.57 -33.35 -2.52
C ILE A 330 -2.97 -33.61 -3.06
N ASN A 331 -3.52 -34.79 -2.77
CA ASN A 331 -4.80 -35.24 -3.32
C ASN A 331 -5.74 -35.81 -2.25
N ALA A 332 -7.04 -35.51 -2.36
CA ALA A 332 -8.09 -36.11 -1.55
C ALA A 332 -7.77 -36.03 -0.04
N SER A 333 -7.32 -34.89 0.48
CA SER A 333 -6.83 -34.75 1.86
C SER A 333 -7.45 -33.54 2.59
N TYR A 334 -7.51 -33.63 3.92
CA TYR A 334 -8.14 -32.67 4.83
C TYR A 334 -7.12 -32.02 5.78
N ALA A 335 -7.27 -30.73 6.04
CA ALA A 335 -6.57 -30.10 7.15
C ALA A 335 -7.41 -29.11 7.97
N GLU A 336 -7.16 -29.11 9.26
CA GLU A 336 -7.52 -28.04 10.19
C GLU A 336 -6.24 -27.40 10.72
N LEU A 337 -6.10 -26.08 10.54
CA LEU A 337 -4.92 -25.32 10.92
C LEU A 337 -5.32 -24.09 11.75
N ASN A 338 -4.97 -24.08 13.03
CA ASN A 338 -5.16 -22.93 13.92
C ASN A 338 -3.82 -22.24 14.22
N VAL A 339 -3.51 -21.18 13.47
CA VAL A 339 -2.35 -20.31 13.72
C VAL A 339 -2.74 -19.31 14.80
N ASP A 340 -2.54 -19.68 16.06
CA ASP A 340 -2.90 -18.85 17.21
C ASP A 340 -2.03 -17.59 17.32
N THR A 341 -0.72 -17.77 17.09
CA THR A 341 0.28 -16.70 17.17
C THR A 341 1.30 -16.85 16.05
N LEU A 342 1.57 -15.77 15.31
CA LEU A 342 2.70 -15.63 14.39
C LEU A 342 3.29 -14.25 14.64
N SER A 343 4.41 -14.18 15.38
CA SER A 343 5.01 -12.91 15.80
C SER A 343 6.47 -12.83 15.35
N LEU A 344 6.72 -11.99 14.34
CA LEU A 344 8.01 -11.86 13.66
C LEU A 344 8.54 -10.42 13.79
N SER A 345 9.79 -10.26 14.23
CA SER A 345 10.46 -8.95 14.36
C SER A 345 11.72 -8.85 13.48
N ASP A 346 12.05 -7.62 13.07
CA ASP A 346 12.96 -7.21 11.97
C ASP A 346 12.36 -7.34 10.54
N THR A 347 12.80 -6.47 9.61
CA THR A 347 11.87 -5.92 8.58
C THR A 347 12.33 -5.92 7.12
N SER A 348 13.48 -6.51 6.75
CA SER A 348 14.06 -6.33 5.40
C SER A 348 13.85 -7.47 4.39
N THR A 349 13.64 -8.73 4.81
CA THR A 349 13.81 -9.90 3.91
C THR A 349 12.68 -10.95 3.88
N TYR A 350 11.71 -10.96 4.81
CA TYR A 350 10.87 -12.14 5.01
C TYR A 350 9.75 -12.28 3.97
N SER A 351 9.57 -13.49 3.42
CA SER A 351 8.38 -13.89 2.65
C SER A 351 7.49 -14.80 3.50
N VAL A 352 6.35 -14.31 3.93
CA VAL A 352 5.40 -15.07 4.76
C VAL A 352 4.23 -15.54 3.89
N LYS A 353 3.96 -16.84 3.89
CA LYS A 353 2.94 -17.51 3.08
C LYS A 353 2.18 -18.51 3.96
N VAL A 354 0.86 -18.37 4.08
CA VAL A 354 0.02 -19.22 4.92
C VAL A 354 -1.15 -19.74 4.11
N GLY A 355 -1.40 -21.05 4.12
CA GLY A 355 -2.49 -21.65 3.37
C GLY A 355 -3.21 -22.76 4.11
N GLY A 356 -4.51 -22.92 3.85
CA GLY A 356 -5.28 -24.03 4.43
C GLY A 356 -4.73 -25.40 4.02
N VAL A 357 -4.36 -25.60 2.75
CA VAL A 357 -3.70 -26.83 2.26
C VAL A 357 -2.18 -26.67 2.29
N THR A 358 -1.64 -25.61 1.68
CA THR A 358 -0.19 -25.39 1.64
C THR A 358 0.24 -23.93 1.75
N GLY A 359 1.34 -23.65 2.44
CA GLY A 359 1.91 -22.30 2.48
C GLY A 359 2.37 -21.85 1.10
N TYR A 360 3.15 -22.68 0.41
CA TYR A 360 3.67 -22.41 -0.92
C TYR A 360 3.52 -23.61 -1.86
N GLY A 361 2.77 -23.43 -2.95
CA GLY A 361 2.76 -24.36 -4.07
C GLY A 361 3.80 -23.93 -5.11
N TYR A 362 4.79 -24.78 -5.38
CA TYR A 362 5.92 -24.48 -6.27
C TYR A 362 6.10 -25.55 -7.36
N TYR A 363 6.69 -25.17 -8.50
CA TYR A 363 7.09 -26.01 -9.65
C TYR A 363 6.12 -27.16 -10.00
N GLY A 364 5.11 -26.93 -10.83
CA GLY A 364 4.33 -28.02 -11.43
C GLY A 364 3.54 -28.93 -10.47
N SER A 365 3.38 -28.53 -9.20
CA SER A 365 2.66 -29.32 -8.19
C SER A 365 1.17 -29.50 -8.52
N GLY A 366 0.54 -30.53 -7.95
CA GLY A 366 -0.89 -30.81 -8.08
C GLY A 366 -1.60 -30.79 -6.73
N LEU A 367 -2.52 -29.85 -6.54
CA LEU A 367 -3.35 -29.71 -5.33
C LEU A 367 -4.81 -30.01 -5.70
N GLN A 368 -5.27 -31.26 -5.52
CA GLN A 368 -6.56 -31.72 -6.06
C GLN A 368 -7.49 -32.31 -4.99
N ASN A 369 -8.79 -32.04 -5.10
CA ASN A 369 -9.81 -32.65 -4.22
C ASN A 369 -9.52 -32.45 -2.71
N ASN A 370 -8.99 -31.31 -2.30
CA ASN A 370 -8.63 -31.06 -0.90
C ASN A 370 -9.63 -30.09 -0.25
N HIS A 371 -9.77 -30.16 1.07
CA HIS A 371 -10.47 -29.15 1.84
C HIS A 371 -9.68 -28.77 3.08
N ALA A 372 -9.80 -27.50 3.47
CA ALA A 372 -9.08 -26.99 4.62
C ALA A 372 -9.86 -25.97 5.43
N LEU A 373 -9.65 -26.00 6.74
CA LEU A 373 -10.09 -25.01 7.69
C LEU A 373 -8.86 -24.25 8.19
N LEU A 374 -8.81 -22.95 7.97
CA LEU A 374 -7.74 -22.06 8.42
C LEU A 374 -8.30 -21.08 9.45
N LYS A 375 -7.68 -21.02 10.63
CA LYS A 375 -8.02 -20.07 11.69
C LYS A 375 -6.79 -19.25 12.06
N LEU A 376 -6.94 -17.93 12.07
CA LEU A 376 -5.92 -16.97 12.48
C LEU A 376 -6.32 -16.34 13.82
N GLY A 377 -5.53 -16.64 14.84
CA GLY A 377 -5.66 -16.08 16.19
C GLY A 377 -5.15 -14.64 16.27
N LYS A 378 -5.48 -13.96 17.38
CA LYS A 378 -5.14 -12.55 17.61
C LYS A 378 -3.63 -12.28 17.69
N GLY A 379 -2.82 -13.32 17.93
CA GLY A 379 -1.36 -13.22 17.99
C GLY A 379 -0.67 -13.27 16.62
N PHE A 380 -1.43 -13.29 15.52
CA PHE A 380 -0.91 -13.16 14.16
C PHE A 380 -0.55 -11.69 13.90
N ASP A 381 0.67 -11.29 14.27
CA ASP A 381 1.19 -9.93 14.20
C ASP A 381 2.52 -9.92 13.44
N VAL A 382 2.46 -9.41 12.21
CA VAL A 382 3.56 -9.48 11.23
C VAL A 382 3.86 -8.09 10.72
N SER A 383 5.12 -7.67 10.84
CA SER A 383 5.56 -6.28 10.62
C SER A 383 5.18 -5.73 9.23
N PRO A 384 4.72 -4.46 9.12
CA PRO A 384 4.06 -3.93 7.92
C PRO A 384 4.96 -3.72 6.67
N THR A 385 6.26 -4.04 6.71
CA THR A 385 7.15 -3.75 5.57
C THR A 385 6.99 -4.70 4.38
N ARG A 386 6.42 -5.90 4.57
CA ARG A 386 5.94 -6.79 3.50
C ARG A 386 4.71 -7.58 3.97
N TYR A 387 3.56 -7.29 3.36
CA TYR A 387 2.30 -7.99 3.62
C TYR A 387 2.43 -9.53 3.46
N PRO A 388 2.12 -10.36 4.47
CA PRO A 388 2.03 -11.81 4.33
C PRO A 388 0.89 -12.20 3.40
N TYR A 389 1.07 -13.30 2.67
CA TYR A 389 0.05 -13.89 1.82
C TYR A 389 -0.70 -14.99 2.57
N VAL A 390 -2.02 -14.87 2.71
CA VAL A 390 -2.86 -15.86 3.40
C VAL A 390 -4.00 -16.36 2.50
N GLY A 391 -4.06 -17.67 2.23
CA GLY A 391 -5.07 -18.27 1.35
C GLY A 391 -5.85 -19.43 1.97
N GLY A 392 -7.12 -19.58 1.61
CA GLY A 392 -7.94 -20.69 2.14
C GLY A 392 -7.54 -22.06 1.61
N ILE A 393 -6.86 -22.09 0.46
CA ILE A 393 -6.26 -23.31 -0.09
C ILE A 393 -4.73 -23.16 -0.11
N ALA A 394 -4.18 -22.11 -0.71
CA ALA A 394 -2.74 -21.92 -0.80
C ALA A 394 -2.32 -20.48 -0.49
N GLY A 395 -1.23 -20.29 0.28
CA GLY A 395 -0.69 -18.95 0.54
C GLY A 395 -0.12 -18.29 -0.71
N TYR A 396 0.50 -19.06 -1.60
CA TYR A 396 1.05 -18.57 -2.87
C TYR A 396 1.17 -19.74 -3.87
N LEU A 397 0.85 -19.52 -5.15
CA LEU A 397 0.97 -20.51 -6.22
C LEU A 397 1.90 -20.04 -7.34
N ASN A 398 2.96 -20.81 -7.61
CA ASN A 398 4.01 -20.51 -8.58
C ASN A 398 4.47 -21.78 -9.33
N GLY A 399 3.95 -22.05 -10.51
CA GLY A 399 4.47 -23.13 -11.36
C GLY A 399 5.69 -22.69 -12.17
N SER A 400 5.89 -23.28 -13.36
CA SER A 400 6.89 -22.81 -14.32
C SER A 400 6.28 -22.64 -15.72
N SER A 401 7.02 -21.98 -16.62
CA SER A 401 6.66 -21.86 -18.04
C SER A 401 6.62 -23.19 -18.79
N VAL A 402 7.17 -24.27 -18.22
CA VAL A 402 7.19 -25.62 -18.81
C VAL A 402 6.13 -26.53 -18.17
N THR A 403 5.93 -26.42 -16.86
CA THR A 403 4.97 -27.24 -16.11
C THR A 403 4.13 -26.34 -15.20
N LEU A 404 2.88 -26.12 -15.60
CA LEU A 404 1.91 -25.39 -14.79
C LEU A 404 1.62 -26.15 -13.49
N LEU A 405 1.57 -25.44 -12.37
CA LEU A 405 0.97 -25.96 -11.15
C LEU A 405 -0.56 -26.01 -11.32
N VAL A 406 -1.22 -27.04 -10.83
CA VAL A 406 -2.69 -27.18 -10.90
C VAL A 406 -3.30 -27.29 -9.51
N ALA A 407 -4.14 -26.33 -9.13
CA ALA A 407 -4.98 -26.40 -7.94
C ALA A 407 -6.45 -26.58 -8.36
N ALA A 408 -7.11 -27.66 -7.96
CA ALA A 408 -8.44 -27.97 -8.49
C ALA A 408 -9.40 -28.71 -7.53
N HIS A 409 -10.70 -28.54 -7.76
CA HIS A 409 -11.78 -29.32 -7.12
C HIS A 409 -11.75 -29.27 -5.59
N SER A 410 -11.29 -28.15 -5.03
CA SER A 410 -10.91 -28.01 -3.62
C SER A 410 -11.66 -26.85 -2.98
N TYR A 411 -11.82 -26.83 -1.65
CA TYR A 411 -12.42 -25.69 -0.96
C TYR A 411 -11.71 -25.28 0.34
N GLY A 412 -11.71 -23.97 0.62
CA GLY A 412 -11.14 -23.41 1.85
C GLY A 412 -12.20 -22.73 2.74
N VAL A 413 -12.04 -22.82 4.05
CA VAL A 413 -12.81 -22.03 5.02
C VAL A 413 -11.81 -21.28 5.88
N ILE A 414 -11.82 -19.94 5.84
CA ILE A 414 -10.88 -19.10 6.59
C ILE A 414 -11.65 -18.32 7.64
N SER A 415 -11.12 -18.27 8.87
CA SER A 415 -11.58 -17.33 9.89
C SER A 415 -10.38 -16.57 10.46
N SER A 416 -10.54 -15.26 10.69
CA SER A 416 -9.47 -14.39 11.20
C SER A 416 -10.00 -13.49 12.30
N SER A 417 -9.16 -13.22 13.30
CA SER A 417 -9.46 -12.36 14.45
C SER A 417 -8.56 -11.14 14.55
N VAL A 418 -7.95 -10.75 13.43
CA VAL A 418 -6.87 -9.75 13.32
C VAL A 418 -7.32 -8.52 12.52
N ASP A 419 -6.76 -7.35 12.82
CA ASP A 419 -6.98 -6.11 12.08
C ASP A 419 -6.34 -6.15 10.68
N ARG A 420 -7.03 -5.59 9.67
CA ARG A 420 -6.89 -6.01 8.25
C ARG A 420 -5.89 -5.19 7.43
N THR A 421 -5.34 -4.10 7.96
CA THR A 421 -4.53 -3.13 7.19
C THR A 421 -3.20 -3.68 6.65
N ASN A 422 -2.70 -4.79 7.21
CA ASN A 422 -1.33 -5.27 6.99
C ASN A 422 -1.23 -6.64 6.29
N TYR A 423 -2.32 -7.23 5.75
CA TYR A 423 -2.30 -8.61 5.22
C TYR A 423 -2.91 -8.77 3.81
N ARG A 424 -2.35 -9.68 2.99
CA ARG A 424 -2.92 -10.08 1.69
C ARG A 424 -3.70 -11.38 1.85
N ILE A 425 -4.98 -11.28 2.21
CA ILE A 425 -5.86 -12.44 2.44
C ILE A 425 -6.73 -12.71 1.21
N SER A 426 -6.93 -13.98 0.84
CA SER A 426 -7.81 -14.38 -0.27
C SER A 426 -8.44 -15.76 -0.03
N GLY A 427 -9.63 -15.98 -0.59
CA GLY A 427 -10.42 -17.19 -0.33
C GLY A 427 -9.76 -18.48 -0.81
N VAL A 428 -9.06 -18.44 -1.94
CA VAL A 428 -8.33 -19.60 -2.50
C VAL A 428 -6.82 -19.38 -2.46
N SER A 429 -6.30 -18.34 -3.12
CA SER A 429 -4.86 -17.97 -3.07
C SER A 429 -4.61 -16.50 -3.40
N PRO A 430 -3.87 -15.74 -2.56
CA PRO A 430 -3.50 -14.35 -2.82
C PRO A 430 -2.65 -14.10 -4.07
N TYR A 431 -1.94 -15.11 -4.58
CA TYR A 431 -1.06 -14.94 -5.73
C TYR A 431 -1.04 -16.19 -6.59
N VAL A 432 -1.28 -16.02 -7.89
CA VAL A 432 -1.31 -17.10 -8.89
C VAL A 432 -0.49 -16.69 -10.10
N THR A 433 0.60 -17.41 -10.34
CA THR A 433 1.47 -17.24 -11.51
C THR A 433 1.97 -18.59 -12.02
N TYR A 434 2.11 -18.77 -13.34
CA TYR A 434 2.43 -20.05 -13.98
C TYR A 434 1.60 -21.23 -13.45
N SER A 435 0.34 -20.97 -13.08
CA SER A 435 -0.53 -21.89 -12.34
C SER A 435 -1.95 -21.81 -12.87
N ARG A 436 -2.65 -22.94 -12.83
CA ARG A 436 -4.07 -23.04 -13.18
C ARG A 436 -4.89 -23.38 -11.93
N VAL A 437 -5.94 -22.61 -11.68
CA VAL A 437 -6.87 -22.84 -10.57
C VAL A 437 -8.27 -23.12 -11.11
N ASP A 438 -8.76 -24.34 -10.92
CA ASP A 438 -10.03 -24.80 -11.49
C ASP A 438 -11.03 -25.19 -10.39
N ASN A 439 -12.31 -24.86 -10.52
CA ASN A 439 -13.40 -25.44 -9.72
C ASN A 439 -13.12 -25.41 -8.20
N SER A 440 -12.63 -24.28 -7.71
CA SER A 440 -12.10 -24.15 -6.35
C SER A 440 -12.80 -23.03 -5.61
N TYR A 441 -13.28 -23.32 -4.40
CA TYR A 441 -14.26 -22.49 -3.71
C TYR A 441 -13.79 -22.07 -2.32
N TYR A 442 -14.48 -21.10 -1.73
CA TYR A 442 -14.31 -20.77 -0.32
C TYR A 442 -15.62 -20.32 0.30
N ASP A 443 -15.73 -20.46 1.62
CA ASP A 443 -16.90 -19.95 2.35
C ASP A 443 -16.78 -18.43 2.53
N ALA A 444 -17.66 -17.68 1.87
CA ALA A 444 -17.71 -16.23 1.86
C ALA A 444 -18.37 -15.61 3.11
N ASN A 445 -19.11 -16.40 3.91
CA ASN A 445 -19.74 -15.93 5.15
C ASN A 445 -18.79 -16.11 6.35
N VAL A 446 -17.96 -17.15 6.32
CA VAL A 446 -16.99 -17.47 7.38
C VAL A 446 -15.67 -16.76 7.15
N ALA A 447 -15.24 -16.64 5.89
CA ALA A 447 -14.27 -15.65 5.49
C ALA A 447 -14.71 -14.29 6.07
N THR A 448 -13.82 -13.63 6.80
CA THR A 448 -14.11 -12.37 7.49
C THR A 448 -14.78 -11.40 6.53
N PRO A 449 -16.04 -10.96 6.77
CA PRO A 449 -16.93 -10.65 5.65
C PRO A 449 -16.48 -9.54 4.69
N ASP A 450 -17.10 -9.67 3.53
CA ASP A 450 -17.29 -8.74 2.42
C ASP A 450 -16.14 -8.61 1.43
N THR A 451 -14.89 -8.41 1.85
CA THR A 451 -13.82 -7.93 0.95
C THR A 451 -12.89 -9.01 0.36
N MET A 452 -13.17 -10.30 0.55
CA MET A 452 -12.19 -11.34 0.23
C MET A 452 -12.30 -11.86 -1.22
N HIS A 453 -11.43 -11.40 -2.13
CA HIS A 453 -11.27 -12.01 -3.46
C HIS A 453 -10.93 -13.51 -3.38
N ALA A 454 -11.38 -14.29 -4.35
CA ALA A 454 -11.00 -15.69 -4.48
C ALA A 454 -9.48 -15.82 -4.75
N ILE A 455 -9.00 -15.03 -5.71
CA ILE A 455 -7.59 -14.87 -6.06
C ILE A 455 -7.21 -13.39 -5.92
N GLY A 456 -6.18 -13.09 -5.12
CA GLY A 456 -5.75 -11.70 -4.85
C GLY A 456 -5.04 -11.04 -6.03
N MET A 457 -4.10 -11.75 -6.66
CA MET A 457 -3.39 -11.33 -7.86
C MET A 457 -3.23 -12.50 -8.83
N LEU A 458 -3.72 -12.32 -10.05
CA LEU A 458 -3.54 -13.23 -11.17
C LEU A 458 -2.58 -12.61 -12.19
N THR A 459 -1.46 -13.26 -12.47
CA THR A 459 -0.54 -12.79 -13.53
C THR A 459 -1.02 -13.25 -14.91
N SER A 460 -0.48 -12.67 -15.98
CA SER A 460 -0.74 -13.09 -17.37
C SER A 460 -0.28 -14.53 -17.69
N THR A 461 0.46 -15.18 -16.79
CA THR A 461 0.86 -16.59 -16.91
C THR A 461 0.07 -17.52 -15.99
N GLY A 462 -0.86 -16.99 -15.19
CA GLY A 462 -1.84 -17.75 -14.45
C GLY A 462 -3.16 -17.90 -15.22
N SER A 463 -4.00 -18.85 -14.81
CA SER A 463 -5.36 -19.02 -15.34
C SER A 463 -6.32 -19.51 -14.25
N VAL A 464 -7.58 -19.10 -14.34
CA VAL A 464 -8.63 -19.45 -13.36
C VAL A 464 -9.93 -19.83 -14.08
N ALA A 465 -10.62 -20.85 -13.59
CA ALA A 465 -11.94 -21.26 -14.09
C ALA A 465 -12.83 -21.74 -12.93
N ASN A 466 -14.05 -21.22 -12.81
CA ASN A 466 -14.99 -21.57 -11.72
C ASN A 466 -14.38 -21.41 -10.32
N VAL A 467 -13.69 -20.29 -10.06
CA VAL A 467 -13.04 -19.99 -8.78
C VAL A 467 -13.78 -18.83 -8.10
N ASN A 468 -14.64 -19.14 -7.12
CA ASN A 468 -15.54 -18.14 -6.53
C ASN A 468 -15.93 -18.47 -5.08
N GLY A 469 -16.32 -17.44 -4.33
CA GLY A 469 -16.90 -17.59 -2.99
C GLY A 469 -18.31 -18.17 -3.05
N ARG A 470 -18.70 -18.91 -2.01
CA ARG A 470 -20.04 -19.47 -1.81
C ARG A 470 -20.48 -19.17 -0.38
N THR A 471 -21.76 -18.93 -0.17
CA THR A 471 -22.30 -18.83 1.18
C THR A 471 -22.19 -20.17 1.91
N THR A 472 -22.13 -20.15 3.25
CA THR A 472 -22.17 -21.38 4.06
C THR A 472 -23.37 -22.25 3.71
N ALA A 473 -24.54 -21.64 3.51
CA ALA A 473 -25.75 -22.35 3.12
C ALA A 473 -25.58 -23.08 1.77
N GLU A 474 -25.04 -22.43 0.74
CA GLU A 474 -24.75 -23.08 -0.56
C GLU A 474 -23.76 -24.23 -0.43
N MET A 475 -22.67 -24.05 0.33
CA MET A 475 -21.64 -25.09 0.51
C MET A 475 -22.15 -26.32 1.27
N GLN A 476 -23.26 -26.17 2.01
CA GLN A 476 -23.94 -27.23 2.75
C GLN A 476 -25.15 -27.82 1.97
N THR A 477 -25.15 -27.70 0.63
CA THR A 477 -26.16 -28.32 -0.26
C THR A 477 -25.62 -29.53 -1.02
N GLU A 478 -26.51 -30.47 -1.35
CA GLU A 478 -26.20 -31.59 -2.25
C GLU A 478 -25.73 -31.11 -3.63
N SER A 479 -26.34 -30.04 -4.18
CA SER A 479 -25.94 -29.45 -5.48
C SER A 479 -24.49 -28.92 -5.49
N PHE A 480 -23.93 -28.52 -4.34
CA PHE A 480 -22.51 -28.15 -4.26
C PHE A 480 -21.61 -29.38 -4.34
N VAL A 481 -22.02 -30.50 -3.74
CA VAL A 481 -21.33 -31.79 -3.82
C VAL A 481 -21.37 -32.38 -5.22
N GLU A 482 -22.52 -32.27 -5.90
CA GLU A 482 -22.65 -32.60 -7.31
C GLU A 482 -21.62 -31.82 -8.15
N LYS A 483 -21.57 -30.48 -8.02
CA LYS A 483 -20.62 -29.64 -8.76
C LYS A 483 -19.16 -30.02 -8.53
N LEU A 484 -18.77 -30.35 -7.30
CA LEU A 484 -17.41 -30.82 -6.99
C LEU A 484 -17.10 -32.17 -7.64
N ASN A 485 -18.07 -33.09 -7.69
CA ASN A 485 -17.91 -34.43 -8.27
C ASN A 485 -18.00 -34.43 -9.81
N THR A 486 -18.89 -33.65 -10.43
CA THR A 486 -18.99 -33.55 -11.90
C THR A 486 -17.76 -32.88 -12.48
N ASN A 487 -17.28 -31.81 -11.84
CA ASN A 487 -16.19 -31.02 -12.40
C ASN A 487 -14.83 -31.71 -12.24
N SER A 488 -14.71 -32.67 -11.30
CA SER A 488 -13.55 -33.57 -11.20
C SER A 488 -13.56 -34.72 -12.23
N GLY A 489 -14.47 -34.68 -13.21
CA GLY A 489 -14.50 -35.60 -14.36
C GLY A 489 -15.21 -36.93 -14.10
N LEU A 490 -15.99 -37.04 -13.02
CA LEU A 490 -16.75 -38.23 -12.66
C LEU A 490 -18.22 -38.11 -13.11
N SER A 491 -18.80 -39.22 -13.58
CA SER A 491 -20.24 -39.29 -13.89
C SER A 491 -21.08 -39.27 -12.60
N SER A 492 -22.35 -38.87 -12.72
CA SER A 492 -23.35 -38.98 -11.64
C SER A 492 -23.64 -40.42 -11.18
N THR A 493 -23.09 -41.43 -11.86
CA THR A 493 -23.15 -42.85 -11.51
C THR A 493 -21.88 -43.39 -10.85
N SER A 494 -20.84 -42.56 -10.70
CA SER A 494 -19.59 -42.91 -10.02
C SER A 494 -19.66 -42.52 -8.55
N SER A 495 -19.12 -43.34 -7.64
CA SER A 495 -18.96 -42.91 -6.24
C SER A 495 -17.94 -41.78 -6.17
N GLY A 496 -18.42 -40.55 -6.02
CA GLY A 496 -17.62 -39.32 -6.09
C GLY A 496 -16.53 -39.21 -5.02
N TRP A 497 -15.65 -38.22 -5.18
CA TRP A 497 -14.68 -37.84 -4.16
C TRP A 497 -15.36 -37.26 -2.92
N TRP A 498 -16.45 -36.51 -3.12
CA TRP A 498 -17.14 -35.77 -2.09
C TRP A 498 -18.46 -36.43 -1.67
N ARG A 499 -18.72 -36.43 -0.36
CA ARG A 499 -19.94 -36.92 0.30
C ARG A 499 -20.73 -35.74 0.87
N TYR A 500 -22.03 -35.73 0.61
CA TYR A 500 -22.96 -34.79 1.22
C TYR A 500 -23.19 -35.12 2.70
N CYS A 501 -23.22 -34.08 3.54
CA CYS A 501 -23.54 -34.17 4.96
C CYS A 501 -24.60 -33.09 5.29
N GLU A 502 -25.77 -33.52 5.76
CA GLU A 502 -26.91 -32.62 5.96
C GLU A 502 -26.63 -31.53 7.01
N GLY A 503 -26.71 -30.25 6.61
CA GLY A 503 -26.44 -29.10 7.48
C GLY A 503 -24.97 -28.96 7.92
N HIS A 504 -24.05 -29.52 7.14
CA HIS A 504 -22.60 -29.57 7.36
C HIS A 504 -21.84 -29.46 6.03
N TYR A 505 -20.56 -29.06 6.05
CA TYR A 505 -19.77 -29.02 4.82
C TYR A 505 -19.48 -30.45 4.30
N PRO A 506 -19.29 -30.65 2.99
CA PRO A 506 -19.02 -31.96 2.44
C PRO A 506 -17.64 -32.49 2.85
N ILE A 507 -17.59 -33.79 3.14
CA ILE A 507 -16.35 -34.49 3.49
C ILE A 507 -15.90 -35.33 2.30
N LEU A 508 -14.64 -35.75 2.30
CA LEU A 508 -14.15 -36.70 1.31
C LEU A 508 -14.64 -38.12 1.65
N THR A 509 -14.94 -38.93 0.64
CA THR A 509 -15.49 -40.28 0.85
C THR A 509 -14.56 -41.20 1.63
N SER A 510 -13.25 -40.92 1.62
CA SER A 510 -12.20 -41.60 2.40
C SER A 510 -12.18 -41.29 3.89
N GLU A 511 -12.99 -40.35 4.38
CA GLU A 511 -12.90 -39.86 5.76
C GLU A 511 -13.84 -40.55 6.75
N GLY A 512 -14.65 -41.50 6.25
CA GLY A 512 -15.68 -42.19 7.01
C GLY A 512 -17.07 -41.57 6.80
N THR A 513 -17.97 -41.85 7.72
CA THR A 513 -19.32 -41.27 7.72
C THR A 513 -19.32 -39.83 8.22
N CYS A 514 -20.37 -39.06 7.87
CA CYS A 514 -20.55 -37.70 8.36
C CYS A 514 -20.58 -37.66 9.90
N ASP A 515 -21.26 -38.61 10.53
CA ASP A 515 -21.39 -38.69 11.98
C ASP A 515 -20.04 -38.97 12.67
N GLU A 516 -19.23 -39.89 12.15
CA GLU A 516 -17.89 -40.18 12.69
C GLU A 516 -16.95 -38.98 12.55
N PHE A 517 -16.99 -38.28 11.42
CA PHE A 517 -16.18 -37.09 11.18
C PHE A 517 -16.58 -35.95 12.12
N TYR A 518 -17.86 -35.55 12.10
CA TYR A 518 -18.32 -34.40 12.87
C TYR A 518 -18.45 -34.67 14.38
N SER A 519 -18.56 -35.92 14.82
CA SER A 519 -18.41 -36.27 16.25
C SER A 519 -16.96 -36.17 16.73
N ARG A 520 -15.97 -36.38 15.85
CA ARG A 520 -14.54 -36.33 16.19
C ARG A 520 -13.97 -34.90 16.14
N TYR A 521 -14.43 -34.08 15.20
CA TYR A 521 -13.90 -32.73 14.95
C TYR A 521 -14.88 -31.60 15.36
N GLY A 522 -16.12 -31.93 15.74
CA GLY A 522 -17.13 -30.97 16.17
C GLY A 522 -17.88 -30.31 15.01
N LYS A 523 -19.05 -29.72 15.30
CA LYS A 523 -19.85 -29.00 14.31
C LYS A 523 -19.20 -27.65 13.99
N LEU A 524 -19.09 -27.32 12.70
CA LEU A 524 -18.55 -26.06 12.19
C LEU A 524 -19.55 -24.91 12.38
N THR A 525 -19.85 -24.56 13.64
CA THR A 525 -20.69 -23.41 14.00
C THR A 525 -19.88 -22.12 14.04
N PHE A 526 -19.67 -21.52 12.86
CA PHE A 526 -19.33 -20.11 12.78
C PHE A 526 -20.62 -19.31 12.99
N LYS A 527 -20.77 -18.67 14.16
CA LYS A 527 -21.87 -17.73 14.38
C LYS A 527 -21.60 -16.46 13.57
N PRO A 528 -22.51 -16.03 12.66
CA PRO A 528 -22.47 -14.64 12.20
C PRO A 528 -22.70 -13.74 13.41
N SER A 529 -21.82 -12.76 13.60
CA SER A 529 -21.96 -11.76 14.66
C SER A 529 -23.03 -10.76 14.27
N GLY A 530 -24.18 -10.80 14.95
CA GLY A 530 -25.15 -9.72 15.06
C GLY A 530 -25.58 -9.03 13.76
N ALA A 531 -26.73 -9.45 13.22
CA ALA A 531 -27.48 -8.56 12.33
C ALA A 531 -28.03 -7.38 13.15
N ASP A 532 -27.62 -6.17 12.77
CA ASP A 532 -28.26 -4.89 13.08
C ASP A 532 -28.00 -3.95 11.87
N PRO A 533 -28.74 -2.83 11.72
CA PRO A 533 -29.34 -2.47 10.43
C PRO A 533 -28.37 -1.93 9.38
N VAL A 534 -28.86 -1.95 8.13
CA VAL A 534 -28.17 -1.53 6.90
C VAL A 534 -27.35 -0.25 7.08
N ILE A 535 -26.05 -0.44 7.26
CA ILE A 535 -25.00 0.55 7.00
C ILE A 535 -24.41 0.20 5.62
N SER A 536 -23.96 1.21 4.87
CA SER A 536 -23.29 1.02 3.58
C SER A 536 -22.18 -0.04 3.70
N LYS A 537 -22.13 -0.97 2.74
CA LYS A 537 -21.11 -2.02 2.68
C LYS A 537 -19.81 -1.41 2.14
N ASP A 538 -18.65 -1.81 2.67
CA ASP A 538 -17.36 -1.52 2.02
C ASP A 538 -17.32 -2.20 0.64
N TRP A 539 -16.82 -1.48 -0.39
CA TRP A 539 -16.64 -2.08 -1.71
C TRP A 539 -15.55 -3.16 -1.65
N ASP A 540 -15.83 -4.28 -2.31
CA ASP A 540 -15.07 -5.53 -2.23
C ASP A 540 -14.34 -5.89 -3.55
N GLY A 541 -14.28 -4.94 -4.47
CA GLY A 541 -13.77 -5.17 -5.82
C GLY A 541 -14.71 -6.01 -6.70
N SER A 542 -15.94 -6.33 -6.24
CA SER A 542 -16.94 -6.99 -7.08
C SER A 542 -17.57 -6.02 -8.09
N THR A 543 -18.31 -6.59 -9.03
CA THR A 543 -19.00 -5.86 -10.09
C THR A 543 -20.47 -6.26 -10.12
N SER A 544 -21.37 -5.29 -10.21
CA SER A 544 -22.81 -5.50 -10.37
C SER A 544 -23.25 -4.82 -11.65
N ARG A 545 -24.20 -5.40 -12.39
CA ARG A 545 -24.67 -4.77 -13.63
C ARG A 545 -25.72 -3.68 -13.30
N PRO A 546 -25.44 -2.40 -13.60
CA PRO A 546 -26.38 -1.31 -13.39
C PRO A 546 -27.62 -1.41 -14.27
N THR A 547 -28.67 -0.71 -13.84
CA THR A 547 -29.87 -0.45 -14.65
C THR A 547 -29.55 0.49 -15.82
N VAL A 548 -30.44 0.56 -16.80
CA VAL A 548 -30.31 1.41 -17.99
C VAL A 548 -31.54 2.28 -18.12
N ASP A 549 -31.34 3.59 -18.30
CA ASP A 549 -32.40 4.56 -18.59
C ASP A 549 -32.09 5.37 -19.86
N SER A 550 -33.11 6.02 -20.42
CA SER A 550 -33.04 6.78 -21.68
C SER A 550 -33.13 8.29 -21.43
N ILE A 551 -31.98 8.91 -21.17
CA ILE A 551 -31.88 10.35 -20.90
C ILE A 551 -31.59 11.08 -22.22
N GLY A 552 -32.51 11.95 -22.63
CA GLY A 552 -32.37 12.75 -23.86
C GLY A 552 -32.28 11.91 -25.14
N GLY A 553 -32.89 10.72 -25.17
CA GLY A 553 -32.85 9.80 -26.32
C GLY A 553 -31.55 9.02 -26.48
N LYS A 554 -30.66 9.04 -25.47
CA LYS A 554 -29.48 8.18 -25.38
C LYS A 554 -29.59 7.25 -24.18
N ALA A 555 -29.07 6.03 -24.31
CA ALA A 555 -28.97 5.11 -23.18
C ALA A 555 -27.84 5.53 -22.23
N TYR A 556 -28.16 5.57 -20.94
CA TYR A 556 -27.24 5.76 -19.82
C TYR A 556 -27.37 4.59 -18.86
N TYR A 557 -26.24 4.07 -18.38
CA TYR A 557 -26.21 3.21 -17.21
C TYR A 557 -26.37 4.07 -15.95
N VAL A 558 -27.37 3.77 -15.12
CA VAL A 558 -27.59 4.47 -13.86
C VAL A 558 -26.77 3.76 -12.78
N ILE A 559 -25.81 4.48 -12.20
CA ILE A 559 -24.84 3.95 -11.24
C ILE A 559 -25.21 4.46 -9.85
N THR A 560 -25.57 3.57 -8.94
CA THR A 560 -25.87 3.91 -7.53
C THR A 560 -24.89 3.28 -6.54
N THR A 561 -24.05 2.32 -6.98
CA THR A 561 -23.05 1.68 -6.11
C THR A 561 -21.64 1.61 -6.73
N ALA A 562 -20.64 1.32 -5.89
CA ALA A 562 -19.26 1.14 -6.32
C ALA A 562 -19.07 -0.09 -7.22
N GLU A 563 -19.84 -1.17 -6.98
CA GLU A 563 -19.86 -2.38 -7.82
C GLU A 563 -20.41 -2.09 -9.22
N GLU A 564 -21.41 -1.22 -9.33
CA GLU A 564 -21.96 -0.79 -10.62
C GLU A 564 -20.99 0.10 -11.39
N LEU A 565 -20.29 1.00 -10.71
CA LEU A 565 -19.22 1.81 -11.30
C LEU A 565 -18.07 0.91 -11.78
N ALA A 566 -17.71 -0.12 -11.00
CA ALA A 566 -16.69 -1.09 -11.35
C ALA A 566 -17.07 -1.94 -12.59
N TRP A 567 -18.33 -2.34 -12.70
CA TRP A 567 -18.84 -2.98 -13.92
C TRP A 567 -18.74 -2.07 -15.14
N PHE A 568 -19.10 -0.80 -15.00
CA PHE A 568 -19.00 0.18 -16.08
C PHE A 568 -17.55 0.37 -16.57
N ALA A 569 -16.59 0.41 -15.63
CA ALA A 569 -15.16 0.43 -15.95
C ALA A 569 -14.73 -0.83 -16.72
N TYR A 570 -15.12 -2.02 -16.25
CA TYR A 570 -14.85 -3.30 -16.91
C TYR A 570 -15.40 -3.34 -18.34
N GLN A 571 -16.65 -2.93 -18.56
CA GLN A 571 -17.26 -2.93 -19.90
C GLN A 571 -16.55 -1.97 -20.87
N THR A 572 -16.16 -0.79 -20.39
CA THR A 572 -15.40 0.19 -21.17
C THR A 572 -14.06 -0.39 -21.61
N ASN A 573 -13.32 -0.98 -20.66
CA ASN A 573 -12.00 -1.57 -20.89
C ASN A 573 -12.06 -2.80 -21.81
N ASN A 574 -13.19 -3.54 -21.84
CA ASN A 574 -13.44 -4.65 -22.76
C ASN A 574 -14.13 -4.22 -24.07
N GLY A 575 -13.88 -2.97 -24.52
CA GLY A 575 -14.21 -2.53 -25.88
C GLY A 575 -15.51 -1.74 -26.04
N SER A 576 -16.32 -1.59 -24.98
CA SER A 576 -17.56 -0.78 -25.02
C SER A 576 -17.27 0.73 -24.87
N LYS A 577 -16.32 1.26 -25.65
CA LYS A 577 -15.64 2.56 -25.40
C LYS A 577 -16.55 3.81 -25.35
N SER A 578 -17.75 3.75 -25.92
CA SER A 578 -18.68 4.89 -26.07
C SER A 578 -19.98 4.77 -25.26
N ILE A 579 -20.00 3.92 -24.23
CA ILE A 579 -21.14 3.83 -23.29
C ILE A 579 -21.24 5.07 -22.41
N ASN A 580 -22.44 5.40 -21.93
CA ASN A 580 -22.66 6.53 -21.03
C ASN A 580 -23.10 6.05 -19.65
N ALA A 581 -22.67 6.73 -18.60
CA ALA A 581 -23.12 6.55 -17.23
C ALA A 581 -23.62 7.87 -16.64
N VAL A 582 -24.58 7.75 -15.73
CA VAL A 582 -25.06 8.81 -14.85
C VAL A 582 -25.04 8.27 -13.42
N LEU A 583 -24.55 9.05 -12.46
CA LEU A 583 -24.70 8.68 -11.05
C LEU A 583 -26.14 8.94 -10.61
N GLY A 584 -26.77 7.96 -9.96
CA GLY A 584 -28.09 8.09 -9.34
C GLY A 584 -28.03 8.36 -7.83
N ASP A 585 -26.88 8.11 -7.20
CA ASP A 585 -26.59 8.32 -5.78
C ASP A 585 -25.11 8.70 -5.59
N ASP A 586 -24.73 9.14 -4.38
CA ASP A 586 -23.33 9.26 -3.97
C ASP A 586 -22.68 7.87 -3.87
N ILE A 587 -21.47 7.71 -4.41
CA ILE A 587 -20.81 6.41 -4.53
C ILE A 587 -19.75 6.25 -3.45
N HIS A 588 -20.04 5.39 -2.48
CA HIS A 588 -19.15 5.11 -1.35
C HIS A 588 -18.36 3.83 -1.60
N PHE A 589 -17.04 3.93 -1.72
CA PHE A 589 -16.15 2.78 -1.78
C PHE A 589 -15.84 2.19 -0.39
N MET A 590 -16.07 2.96 0.67
CA MET A 590 -15.94 2.56 2.07
C MET A 590 -17.15 3.08 2.85
N ALA A 591 -17.61 2.30 3.82
CA ALA A 591 -18.65 2.67 4.78
C ALA A 591 -18.22 3.84 5.67
N ASP A 592 -16.92 3.88 6.00
CA ASP A 592 -16.28 4.97 6.71
C ASP A 592 -15.70 5.97 5.69
N GLU A 593 -16.39 7.09 5.48
CA GLU A 593 -15.96 8.17 4.58
C GLU A 593 -14.59 8.78 4.94
N SER A 594 -14.04 8.52 6.13
CA SER A 594 -12.67 8.94 6.46
C SER A 594 -11.58 8.04 5.85
N LYS A 595 -11.96 6.92 5.23
CA LYS A 595 -11.04 5.91 4.68
C LYS A 595 -11.10 5.80 3.16
N THR A 596 -9.98 5.36 2.59
CA THR A 596 -9.86 4.94 1.18
C THR A 596 -10.04 3.43 1.05
N SER A 597 -10.48 3.01 -0.13
CA SER A 597 -10.69 1.63 -0.56
C SER A 597 -9.46 0.77 -0.32
N LEU A 598 -9.68 -0.41 0.24
CA LEU A 598 -8.66 -1.46 0.34
C LEU A 598 -8.40 -2.14 -1.02
N PHE A 599 -9.33 -1.97 -1.99
CA PHE A 599 -9.20 -2.47 -3.36
C PHE A 599 -8.62 -1.40 -4.27
N GLN A 600 -7.65 -1.82 -5.07
CA GLN A 600 -7.13 -0.99 -6.14
C GLN A 600 -8.16 -0.89 -7.26
N TRP A 601 -8.68 0.32 -7.49
CA TRP A 601 -9.51 0.66 -8.62
C TRP A 601 -8.81 0.33 -9.94
N THR A 602 -9.57 -0.20 -10.89
CA THR A 602 -9.15 -0.33 -12.29
C THR A 602 -9.68 0.88 -13.07
N PRO A 603 -8.83 1.80 -13.55
CA PRO A 603 -9.28 3.02 -14.21
C PRO A 603 -10.17 2.74 -15.43
N ILE A 604 -11.17 3.60 -15.63
CA ILE A 604 -11.97 3.62 -16.86
C ILE A 604 -11.05 4.06 -18.01
N GLY A 605 -11.02 3.31 -19.10
CA GLY A 605 -10.08 3.51 -20.20
C GLY A 605 -8.64 3.28 -19.74
N PHE A 606 -8.33 2.07 -19.24
CA PHE A 606 -7.08 1.79 -18.52
C PHE A 606 -5.82 1.99 -19.38
N ASP A 607 -5.95 1.81 -20.70
CA ASP A 607 -4.89 1.81 -21.72
C ASP A 607 -5.24 2.70 -22.92
N ASP A 608 -4.24 3.18 -23.66
CA ASP A 608 -4.42 4.17 -24.74
C ASP A 608 -5.01 3.59 -26.04
N ASP A 609 -4.88 2.26 -26.22
CA ASP A 609 -5.62 1.48 -27.22
C ASP A 609 -7.13 1.40 -26.92
N ALA A 610 -7.55 1.58 -25.65
CA ALA A 610 -8.94 1.47 -25.20
C ALA A 610 -9.46 2.73 -24.46
N PRO A 611 -9.35 3.93 -25.06
CA PRO A 611 -9.69 5.17 -24.38
C PRO A 611 -11.20 5.30 -24.20
N PHE A 612 -11.63 5.82 -23.06
CA PHE A 612 -13.05 6.09 -22.80
C PHE A 612 -13.52 7.29 -23.63
N ASN A 613 -14.61 7.13 -24.36
CA ASN A 613 -15.10 8.09 -25.35
C ASN A 613 -16.63 8.33 -25.22
N GLY A 614 -17.18 8.05 -24.04
CA GLY A 614 -18.58 8.29 -23.69
C GLY A 614 -18.75 9.37 -22.61
N THR A 615 -19.96 9.46 -22.06
CA THR A 615 -20.31 10.43 -21.00
C THR A 615 -20.28 9.78 -19.62
N LEU A 616 -19.68 10.44 -18.63
CA LEU A 616 -19.85 10.17 -17.20
C LEU A 616 -20.42 11.42 -16.52
N ASP A 617 -21.72 11.42 -16.27
CA ASP A 617 -22.42 12.52 -15.60
C ASP A 617 -22.56 12.21 -14.11
N GLY A 618 -21.90 13.00 -13.26
CA GLY A 618 -22.05 12.89 -11.82
C GLY A 618 -23.44 13.33 -11.31
N ALA A 619 -24.22 14.05 -12.12
CA ALA A 619 -25.55 14.58 -11.74
C ALA A 619 -25.60 15.40 -10.42
N GLY A 620 -24.44 15.84 -9.90
CA GLY A 620 -24.29 16.52 -8.61
C GLY A 620 -23.69 15.64 -7.50
N HIS A 621 -23.61 14.32 -7.71
CA HIS A 621 -23.14 13.34 -6.75
C HIS A 621 -21.62 13.33 -6.55
N THR A 622 -21.21 12.75 -5.41
CA THR A 622 -19.83 12.59 -4.99
C THR A 622 -19.41 11.12 -4.99
N ILE A 623 -18.18 10.83 -5.40
CA ILE A 623 -17.51 9.55 -5.14
C ILE A 623 -16.57 9.71 -3.95
N TYR A 624 -16.70 8.82 -2.96
CA TYR A 624 -15.88 8.77 -1.74
C TYR A 624 -15.01 7.52 -1.73
N GLY A 625 -13.80 7.62 -1.19
CA GLY A 625 -13.00 6.44 -0.84
C GLY A 625 -12.30 5.74 -2.00
N LEU A 626 -12.19 6.30 -3.20
CA LEU A 626 -11.56 5.60 -4.33
C LEU A 626 -10.03 5.48 -4.15
N TYR A 627 -9.45 4.29 -4.31
CA TYR A 627 -7.99 4.09 -4.30
C TYR A 627 -7.48 3.68 -5.69
N SER A 628 -6.64 4.49 -6.34
CA SER A 628 -6.10 4.23 -7.68
C SER A 628 -4.66 4.75 -7.84
N PRO A 629 -3.69 3.92 -8.27
CA PRO A 629 -2.37 4.43 -8.69
C PRO A 629 -2.42 5.21 -10.01
N GLY A 630 -3.57 5.21 -10.70
CA GLY A 630 -3.86 6.05 -11.86
C GLY A 630 -4.89 7.12 -11.51
N GLY A 631 -5.90 7.28 -12.37
CA GLY A 631 -7.08 8.10 -12.07
C GLY A 631 -8.35 7.29 -11.82
N LEU A 632 -9.47 8.00 -11.69
CA LEU A 632 -10.81 7.42 -11.90
C LEU A 632 -10.93 6.97 -13.37
N VAL A 633 -10.47 7.85 -14.28
CA VAL A 633 -10.33 7.61 -15.72
C VAL A 633 -8.85 7.76 -16.07
N ASN A 634 -8.30 6.85 -16.89
CA ASN A 634 -6.93 7.00 -17.39
C ASN A 634 -6.94 7.76 -18.73
N TYR A 635 -7.23 7.06 -19.84
CA TYR A 635 -7.15 7.61 -21.19
C TYR A 635 -8.54 7.91 -21.75
N THR A 636 -8.68 9.05 -22.42
CA THR A 636 -9.96 9.51 -22.98
C THR A 636 -9.86 9.85 -24.47
N GLY A 637 -10.95 9.62 -25.21
CA GLY A 637 -11.11 10.04 -26.60
C GLY A 637 -11.67 11.46 -26.72
N THR A 638 -11.77 11.98 -27.94
CA THR A 638 -12.27 13.35 -28.19
C THR A 638 -13.77 13.53 -27.97
N GLY A 639 -14.54 12.43 -27.91
CA GLY A 639 -15.96 12.41 -27.57
C GLY A 639 -16.26 12.24 -26.07
N PHE A 640 -15.23 12.09 -25.23
CA PHE A 640 -15.38 11.97 -23.77
C PHE A 640 -16.03 13.22 -23.17
N VAL A 641 -16.96 13.01 -22.23
CA VAL A 641 -17.53 14.07 -21.40
C VAL A 641 -17.61 13.59 -19.95
N MET A 642 -16.94 14.27 -19.03
CA MET A 642 -17.19 14.15 -17.58
C MET A 642 -17.81 15.45 -17.09
N LYS A 643 -18.89 15.37 -16.31
CA LYS A 643 -19.52 16.58 -15.78
C LYS A 643 -20.22 16.39 -14.43
N ASN A 644 -20.46 17.49 -13.72
CA ASN A 644 -21.26 17.53 -12.49
C ASN A 644 -20.80 16.54 -11.40
N LEU A 645 -19.50 16.25 -11.31
CA LEU A 645 -18.95 15.21 -10.45
C LEU A 645 -18.09 15.82 -9.33
N SER A 646 -18.19 15.24 -8.14
CA SER A 646 -17.28 15.48 -7.02
C SER A 646 -16.49 14.21 -6.66
N LEU A 647 -15.25 14.38 -6.18
CA LEU A 647 -14.43 13.30 -5.62
C LEU A 647 -13.87 13.79 -4.27
N LYS A 648 -13.91 12.94 -3.25
CA LYS A 648 -13.41 13.23 -1.89
C LYS A 648 -12.77 11.99 -1.29
N ARG A 649 -11.89 12.16 -0.28
CA ARG A 649 -11.36 11.07 0.56
C ARG A 649 -10.82 9.88 -0.26
N SER A 650 -10.26 10.17 -1.42
CA SER A 650 -9.84 9.22 -2.45
C SER A 650 -8.34 9.37 -2.67
N ASP A 651 -7.60 8.26 -2.74
CA ASP A 651 -6.18 8.30 -3.02
C ASP A 651 -5.94 7.98 -4.50
N VAL A 652 -5.80 9.05 -5.30
CA VAL A 652 -5.67 9.01 -6.77
C VAL A 652 -4.52 9.91 -7.23
N HIS A 653 -3.89 9.61 -8.36
CA HIS A 653 -2.87 10.49 -8.93
C HIS A 653 -3.45 11.77 -9.55
N SER A 654 -4.64 11.66 -10.15
CA SER A 654 -5.45 12.73 -10.76
C SER A 654 -6.80 12.15 -11.17
N TRP A 655 -7.89 12.91 -11.29
CA TRP A 655 -9.18 12.32 -11.71
C TRP A 655 -9.13 11.71 -13.12
N VAL A 656 -8.60 12.45 -14.10
CA VAL A 656 -8.41 12.01 -15.48
C VAL A 656 -6.94 12.10 -15.88
N ARG A 657 -6.26 10.97 -16.13
CA ARG A 657 -4.82 10.98 -16.45
C ARG A 657 -4.52 11.72 -17.75
N GLU A 658 -5.21 11.40 -18.84
CA GLU A 658 -5.16 12.15 -20.10
C GLU A 658 -6.57 12.56 -20.55
N ASN A 659 -6.90 13.86 -20.43
CA ASN A 659 -8.14 14.42 -20.95
C ASN A 659 -7.97 14.86 -22.42
N ARG A 660 -8.71 14.25 -23.35
CA ARG A 660 -8.83 14.69 -24.76
C ARG A 660 -10.25 15.17 -25.10
N GLY A 661 -11.20 14.97 -24.19
CA GLY A 661 -12.60 15.40 -24.33
C GLY A 661 -12.91 16.62 -23.48
N VAL A 662 -14.05 16.60 -22.77
CA VAL A 662 -14.55 17.73 -21.97
C VAL A 662 -14.72 17.33 -20.50
N ILE A 663 -14.19 18.14 -19.58
CA ILE A 663 -14.54 18.13 -18.15
C ILE A 663 -15.31 19.43 -17.87
N ASP A 664 -16.52 19.35 -17.33
CA ASP A 664 -17.44 20.50 -17.16
C ASP A 664 -18.10 20.49 -15.77
N SER A 665 -18.07 21.62 -15.05
CA SER A 665 -18.78 21.77 -13.77
C SER A 665 -18.42 20.70 -12.70
N CYS A 666 -17.16 20.25 -12.67
CA CYS A 666 -16.66 19.31 -11.67
C CYS A 666 -16.05 20.05 -10.45
N THR A 667 -16.12 19.44 -9.26
CA THR A 667 -15.56 20.02 -8.02
C THR A 667 -14.56 19.09 -7.36
N GLU A 668 -13.27 19.38 -7.54
CA GLU A 668 -12.19 18.76 -6.79
C GLU A 668 -12.12 19.34 -5.38
N SER A 669 -12.25 18.45 -4.39
CA SER A 669 -12.11 18.74 -2.96
C SER A 669 -11.52 17.55 -2.20
N ASN A 670 -10.62 16.85 -2.87
CA ASN A 670 -10.06 15.58 -2.48
C ASN A 670 -8.76 15.78 -1.69
N ASP A 671 -8.54 14.94 -0.69
CA ASP A 671 -7.51 15.11 0.34
C ASP A 671 -6.55 13.92 0.45
N GLY A 672 -6.54 13.05 -0.58
CA GLY A 672 -5.64 11.90 -0.67
C GLY A 672 -4.17 12.27 -0.90
N MET A 673 -3.25 11.44 -0.40
CA MET A 673 -1.83 11.80 -0.35
C MET A 673 -1.11 11.83 -1.71
N HIS A 674 -1.56 11.09 -2.73
CA HIS A 674 -0.80 10.91 -3.99
C HIS A 674 -1.21 11.82 -5.16
N GLN A 675 -2.17 12.73 -4.98
CA GLN A 675 -2.70 13.54 -6.10
C GLN A 675 -1.74 14.66 -6.52
N LYS A 676 -1.49 14.79 -7.83
CA LYS A 676 -0.57 15.80 -8.42
C LYS A 676 -1.25 16.81 -9.34
N GLY A 677 -2.46 16.51 -9.81
CA GLY A 677 -3.31 17.43 -10.55
C GLY A 677 -4.75 17.19 -10.15
N GLY A 678 -5.54 18.26 -10.04
CA GLY A 678 -6.92 18.21 -9.57
C GLY A 678 -7.80 17.35 -10.48
N LEU A 679 -8.28 17.95 -11.56
CA LEU A 679 -9.19 17.29 -12.50
C LEU A 679 -8.46 16.50 -13.58
N SER A 680 -7.23 16.90 -13.94
CA SER A 680 -6.43 16.12 -14.91
C SER A 680 -4.93 16.20 -14.68
N TYR A 681 -4.20 15.16 -15.08
CA TYR A 681 -2.74 15.23 -15.17
C TYR A 681 -2.29 15.87 -16.50
N SER A 682 -2.80 15.39 -17.63
CA SER A 682 -2.53 15.97 -18.96
C SER A 682 -3.81 16.38 -19.67
N ASN A 683 -4.07 17.68 -19.77
CA ASN A 683 -5.21 18.21 -20.52
C ASN A 683 -4.82 18.57 -21.97
N TYR A 684 -5.31 17.80 -22.93
CA TYR A 684 -5.34 18.11 -24.36
C TYR A 684 -6.72 18.61 -24.82
N GLY A 685 -7.76 18.29 -24.06
CA GLY A 685 -9.16 18.67 -24.33
C GLY A 685 -9.56 19.99 -23.67
N THR A 686 -10.81 20.07 -23.21
CA THR A 686 -11.34 21.24 -22.49
C THR A 686 -11.66 20.89 -21.04
N ILE A 687 -11.25 21.74 -20.10
CA ILE A 687 -11.76 21.77 -18.72
C ILE A 687 -12.44 23.12 -18.54
N LYS A 688 -13.70 23.15 -18.09
CA LYS A 688 -14.43 24.41 -17.91
C LYS A 688 -15.38 24.42 -16.73
N ASN A 689 -15.75 25.60 -16.26
CA ASN A 689 -16.71 25.83 -15.16
C ASN A 689 -16.40 25.07 -13.86
N SER A 690 -15.17 24.59 -13.69
CA SER A 690 -14.81 23.59 -12.69
C SER A 690 -13.94 24.18 -11.58
N VAL A 691 -14.05 23.60 -10.39
CA VAL A 691 -13.38 24.08 -9.17
C VAL A 691 -12.38 23.05 -8.68
N SER A 692 -11.21 23.48 -8.19
CA SER A 692 -10.24 22.63 -7.49
C SER A 692 -9.81 23.30 -6.20
N LYS A 693 -10.04 22.64 -5.07
CA LYS A 693 -9.85 23.27 -3.75
C LYS A 693 -8.46 23.03 -3.18
N ASN A 694 -7.92 21.82 -3.38
CA ASN A 694 -6.71 21.37 -2.71
C ASN A 694 -5.51 21.33 -3.66
N TYR A 695 -5.75 21.13 -4.95
CA TYR A 695 -4.74 21.14 -6.01
C TYR A 695 -5.02 22.21 -7.08
N GLY A 696 -4.13 22.36 -8.04
CA GLY A 696 -4.42 23.11 -9.27
C GLY A 696 -5.28 22.28 -10.23
N ILE A 697 -6.09 22.97 -11.06
CA ILE A 697 -7.04 22.37 -12.02
C ILE A 697 -6.44 21.20 -12.82
N ALA A 698 -5.21 21.35 -13.33
CA ALA A 698 -4.50 20.27 -14.01
C ALA A 698 -2.99 20.33 -13.77
N TYR A 699 -2.26 19.23 -13.95
CA TYR A 699 -0.79 19.28 -13.89
C TYR A 699 -0.19 19.94 -15.16
N SER A 700 -0.64 19.53 -16.35
CA SER A 700 -0.24 20.14 -17.62
C SER A 700 -1.43 20.43 -18.54
N ASN A 701 -1.35 21.52 -19.30
CA ASN A 701 -2.38 21.95 -20.25
C ASN A 701 -1.81 22.28 -21.63
N SER A 702 -2.16 21.46 -22.62
CA SER A 702 -2.05 21.75 -24.06
C SER A 702 -3.40 22.13 -24.69
N GLY A 703 -4.51 21.87 -23.99
CA GLY A 703 -5.87 22.17 -24.43
C GLY A 703 -6.39 23.52 -23.92
N THR A 704 -7.67 23.57 -23.56
CA THR A 704 -8.32 24.77 -23.00
C THR A 704 -8.73 24.57 -21.54
N ILE A 705 -8.45 25.55 -20.69
CA ILE A 705 -9.06 25.73 -19.37
C ILE A 705 -9.86 27.04 -19.39
N ASP A 706 -11.16 27.01 -19.08
CA ASP A 706 -12.07 28.15 -19.22
C ASP A 706 -13.01 28.31 -18.02
N SER A 707 -13.05 29.49 -17.41
CA SER A 707 -13.96 29.78 -16.27
C SER A 707 -13.79 28.81 -15.09
N CYS A 708 -12.55 28.40 -14.81
CA CYS A 708 -12.21 27.49 -13.71
C CYS A 708 -11.62 28.24 -12.50
N THR A 709 -11.86 27.74 -11.30
CA THR A 709 -11.38 28.35 -10.04
C THR A 709 -10.52 27.37 -9.25
N SER A 710 -9.35 27.81 -8.80
CA SER A 710 -8.47 27.06 -7.90
C SER A 710 -8.24 27.78 -6.58
N THR A 711 -8.30 27.06 -5.46
CA THR A 711 -7.78 27.51 -4.16
C THR A 711 -6.57 26.68 -3.68
N GLY A 712 -6.06 25.80 -4.54
CA GLY A 712 -4.87 24.98 -4.30
C GLY A 712 -3.72 25.32 -5.26
N TYR A 713 -2.71 24.44 -5.29
CA TYR A 713 -1.57 24.56 -6.19
C TYR A 713 -1.29 23.23 -6.94
N ALA A 714 -0.94 23.33 -8.22
CA ALA A 714 -0.26 22.27 -8.95
C ALA A 714 1.25 22.38 -8.64
N LEU A 715 1.81 21.33 -8.03
CA LEU A 715 3.17 21.30 -7.50
C LEU A 715 4.04 20.27 -8.21
N SER A 716 5.30 20.63 -8.44
CA SER A 716 6.39 19.72 -8.81
C SER A 716 7.66 20.09 -8.04
N THR A 717 8.73 19.30 -8.20
CA THR A 717 10.06 19.60 -7.62
C THR A 717 10.75 20.83 -8.21
N SER A 718 10.19 21.45 -9.26
CA SER A 718 10.79 22.59 -9.97
C SER A 718 9.82 23.73 -10.31
N GLY A 719 8.56 23.65 -9.85
CA GLY A 719 7.62 24.73 -10.10
C GLY A 719 6.22 24.52 -9.55
N ILE A 720 5.51 25.64 -9.47
CA ILE A 720 4.31 25.85 -8.68
C ILE A 720 3.36 26.73 -9.50
N GLY A 721 2.13 26.26 -9.69
CA GLY A 721 1.10 26.98 -10.44
C GLY A 721 -0.26 26.90 -9.77
N GLY A 722 -0.99 28.01 -9.63
CA GLY A 722 -2.33 27.97 -9.03
C GLY A 722 -3.36 27.21 -9.87
N ILE A 723 -3.27 27.28 -11.21
CA ILE A 723 -4.14 26.53 -12.14
C ILE A 723 -3.41 25.31 -12.74
N VAL A 724 -2.18 25.48 -13.24
CA VAL A 724 -1.37 24.37 -13.80
C VAL A 724 0.13 24.51 -13.54
N TYR A 725 0.86 23.40 -13.51
CA TYR A 725 2.33 23.49 -13.54
C TYR A 725 2.85 23.95 -14.91
N SER A 726 2.33 23.41 -16.02
CA SER A 726 2.79 23.80 -17.37
C SER A 726 1.64 24.08 -18.34
N ASN A 727 1.70 25.23 -19.02
CA ASN A 727 0.70 25.66 -20.01
C ASN A 727 1.32 25.89 -21.40
N SER A 728 1.03 25.01 -22.36
CA SER A 728 1.21 25.25 -23.81
C SER A 728 -0.11 25.60 -24.52
N GLY A 729 -1.25 25.36 -23.86
CA GLY A 729 -2.60 25.61 -24.37
C GLY A 729 -3.15 27.00 -24.02
N THR A 730 -4.46 27.09 -23.87
CA THR A 730 -5.17 28.33 -23.45
C THR A 730 -5.73 28.18 -22.05
N ILE A 731 -5.48 29.14 -21.17
CA ILE A 731 -6.19 29.33 -19.90
C ILE A 731 -6.92 30.66 -19.97
N LYS A 732 -8.23 30.68 -19.76
CA LYS A 732 -9.01 31.92 -19.81
C LYS A 732 -10.11 32.01 -18.77
N ASN A 733 -10.51 33.24 -18.43
CA ASN A 733 -11.59 33.54 -17.48
C ASN A 733 -11.41 32.88 -16.11
N SER A 734 -10.19 32.45 -15.76
CA SER A 734 -9.93 31.51 -14.67
C SER A 734 -9.28 32.21 -13.48
N VAL A 735 -9.56 31.74 -12.26
CA VAL A 735 -9.20 32.40 -11.01
C VAL A 735 -8.38 31.46 -10.13
N ALA A 736 -7.22 31.91 -9.66
CA ALA A 736 -6.45 31.23 -8.62
C ALA A 736 -6.37 32.11 -7.38
N GLU A 737 -7.05 31.72 -6.31
CA GLU A 737 -7.08 32.42 -5.03
C GLU A 737 -6.75 31.43 -3.90
N PRO A 738 -5.46 31.06 -3.73
CA PRO A 738 -5.08 30.02 -2.77
C PRO A 738 -5.38 30.42 -1.33
N SER A 739 -6.00 29.50 -0.58
CA SER A 739 -6.51 29.75 0.78
C SER A 739 -5.41 29.83 1.85
N MET A 740 -4.22 29.31 1.56
CA MET A 740 -3.08 29.26 2.47
C MET A 740 -1.84 29.90 1.85
N THR A 741 -0.98 30.49 2.69
CA THR A 741 0.36 30.91 2.27
C THR A 741 1.18 29.68 1.88
N LEU A 742 1.60 29.63 0.62
CA LEU A 742 2.52 28.61 0.13
C LEU A 742 3.87 28.71 0.86
N ALA A 743 4.34 27.62 1.46
CA ALA A 743 5.71 27.47 1.91
C ALA A 743 6.36 26.35 1.09
N TYR A 744 7.30 26.71 0.21
CA TYR A 744 7.96 25.77 -0.70
C TYR A 744 9.47 25.78 -0.52
N GLU A 745 10.04 24.62 -0.22
CA GLU A 745 11.48 24.41 -0.11
C GLU A 745 11.99 23.59 -1.29
N SER A 746 12.88 24.17 -2.09
CA SER A 746 13.52 23.47 -3.20
C SER A 746 14.70 22.62 -2.73
N THR A 747 14.71 21.35 -3.10
CA THR A 747 15.86 20.45 -2.96
C THR A 747 16.89 20.61 -4.10
N GLY A 748 16.61 21.46 -5.09
CA GLY A 748 17.57 21.87 -6.13
C GLY A 748 16.97 22.05 -7.54
N GLY A 749 17.68 22.78 -8.40
CA GLY A 749 17.31 22.96 -9.82
C GLY A 749 16.80 24.36 -10.15
N THR A 750 15.65 24.45 -10.83
CA THR A 750 14.96 25.73 -11.09
C THR A 750 13.69 25.78 -10.27
N ILE A 751 13.34 26.94 -9.70
CA ILE A 751 12.08 27.21 -9.04
C ILE A 751 11.27 28.14 -9.95
N ASN A 752 10.18 27.64 -10.51
CA ASN A 752 9.23 28.46 -11.26
C ASN A 752 7.97 28.67 -10.42
N PHE A 753 7.77 29.85 -9.84
CA PHE A 753 6.52 30.22 -9.17
C PHE A 753 5.66 31.07 -10.10
N GLY A 754 4.50 30.56 -10.50
CA GLY A 754 3.50 31.30 -11.26
C GLY A 754 2.15 31.28 -10.56
N GLY A 755 1.53 32.42 -10.30
CA GLY A 755 0.22 32.44 -9.65
C GLY A 755 -0.88 31.67 -10.44
N ILE A 756 -0.78 31.64 -11.77
CA ILE A 756 -1.63 30.79 -12.64
C ILE A 756 -0.87 29.57 -13.15
N ALA A 757 0.31 29.76 -13.75
CA ALA A 757 1.08 28.70 -14.39
C ALA A 757 2.58 28.79 -14.08
N ALA A 758 3.21 27.72 -13.56
CA ALA A 758 4.64 27.75 -13.27
C ALA A 758 5.46 28.07 -14.54
N THR A 759 5.15 27.37 -15.63
CA THR A 759 5.72 27.59 -16.97
C THR A 759 4.62 27.82 -17.99
N CYS A 760 4.81 28.76 -18.92
CA CYS A 760 3.81 29.08 -19.94
C CYS A 760 4.44 29.40 -21.31
N SER A 761 4.13 28.58 -22.30
CA SER A 761 4.30 28.86 -23.74
C SER A 761 2.99 29.06 -24.49
N GLY A 762 1.87 28.79 -23.82
CA GLY A 762 0.52 29.04 -24.31
C GLY A 762 0.03 30.47 -24.05
N THR A 763 -1.30 30.62 -24.05
CA THR A 763 -1.99 31.89 -23.74
C THR A 763 -2.69 31.81 -22.38
N ILE A 764 -2.54 32.84 -21.56
CA ILE A 764 -3.33 33.08 -20.35
C ILE A 764 -4.07 34.41 -20.57
N GLN A 765 -5.41 34.39 -20.51
CA GLN A 765 -6.24 35.54 -20.88
C GLN A 765 -7.40 35.79 -19.91
N ASN A 766 -7.62 37.04 -19.49
CA ASN A 766 -8.76 37.40 -18.62
C ASN A 766 -8.80 36.57 -17.31
N SER A 767 -7.63 36.24 -16.78
CA SER A 767 -7.47 35.36 -15.60
C SER A 767 -6.88 36.15 -14.42
N ARG A 768 -7.27 35.76 -13.19
CA ARG A 768 -6.86 36.44 -11.95
C ARG A 768 -6.08 35.52 -11.04
N PHE A 769 -5.00 36.03 -10.45
CA PHE A 769 -4.37 35.45 -9.28
C PHE A 769 -4.42 36.42 -8.08
N ARG A 770 -4.67 35.89 -6.88
CA ARG A 770 -4.38 36.57 -5.61
C ARG A 770 -3.81 35.58 -4.60
N GLY A 771 -2.70 35.89 -3.93
CA GLY A 771 -2.15 34.99 -2.91
C GLY A 771 -0.87 35.45 -2.25
N LYS A 772 -0.26 34.56 -1.46
CA LYS A 772 0.99 34.78 -0.72
C LYS A 772 1.94 33.60 -0.92
N ALA A 773 3.25 33.88 -0.99
CA ALA A 773 4.27 32.86 -1.23
C ALA A 773 5.53 33.07 -0.38
N VAL A 774 6.04 31.96 0.16
CA VAL A 774 7.33 31.83 0.83
C VAL A 774 8.13 30.78 0.07
N LEU A 775 9.20 31.19 -0.59
CA LEU A 775 10.05 30.36 -1.44
C LEU A 775 11.44 30.23 -0.79
N THR A 776 11.82 29.01 -0.45
CA THR A 776 13.10 28.69 0.20
C THR A 776 13.92 27.68 -0.59
N THR A 777 15.22 27.63 -0.31
CA THR A 777 16.13 26.56 -0.79
C THR A 777 17.15 26.23 0.29
N SER A 778 17.35 24.95 0.53
CA SER A 778 18.39 24.39 1.41
C SER A 778 19.58 23.82 0.62
N ASN A 779 19.56 23.90 -0.70
CA ASN A 779 20.55 23.27 -1.57
C ASN A 779 21.93 23.97 -1.55
N THR A 780 22.97 23.16 -1.74
CA THR A 780 24.36 23.61 -1.94
C THR A 780 24.70 23.90 -3.41
N GLY A 781 23.86 23.49 -4.35
CA GLY A 781 24.02 23.71 -5.79
C GLY A 781 23.30 24.95 -6.35
N THR A 782 23.81 25.48 -7.46
CA THR A 782 23.27 26.66 -8.15
C THR A 782 21.82 26.47 -8.57
N THR A 783 20.93 27.33 -8.08
CA THR A 783 19.48 27.29 -8.27
C THR A 783 19.00 28.53 -9.04
N ALA A 784 18.12 28.38 -10.02
CA ALA A 784 17.46 29.51 -10.69
C ALA A 784 16.07 29.76 -10.07
N LEU A 785 15.65 31.01 -9.92
CA LEU A 785 14.32 31.38 -9.43
C LEU A 785 13.63 32.34 -10.39
N TYR A 786 12.46 31.94 -10.88
CA TYR A 786 11.55 32.76 -11.68
C TYR A 786 10.20 32.85 -10.96
N ALA A 787 9.83 34.03 -10.48
CA ALA A 787 8.59 34.25 -9.72
C ALA A 787 7.71 35.30 -10.41
N GLY A 788 6.47 34.95 -10.74
CA GLY A 788 5.48 35.84 -11.33
C GLY A 788 4.08 35.61 -10.80
N GLY A 789 3.30 36.68 -10.63
CA GLY A 789 1.91 36.57 -10.18
C GLY A 789 0.97 35.91 -11.19
N ILE A 790 1.34 35.80 -12.47
CA ILE A 790 0.64 34.96 -13.45
C ILE A 790 1.50 33.78 -13.87
N ALA A 791 2.74 34.03 -14.32
CA ALA A 791 3.64 32.98 -14.80
C ALA A 791 5.04 33.07 -14.18
N GLY A 792 5.65 31.95 -13.77
CA GLY A 792 7.04 31.95 -13.36
C GLY A 792 7.94 32.23 -14.57
N TYR A 793 7.89 31.32 -15.54
CA TYR A 793 8.63 31.39 -16.79
C TYR A 793 7.68 31.48 -18.00
N LEU A 794 7.67 32.63 -18.69
CA LEU A 794 6.86 32.87 -19.89
C LEU A 794 7.77 32.82 -21.13
N SER A 795 7.58 31.84 -22.01
CA SER A 795 8.46 31.59 -23.16
C SER A 795 7.67 31.29 -24.43
N SER A 796 7.75 32.19 -25.42
CA SER A 796 6.84 32.24 -26.59
C SER A 796 5.34 32.38 -26.25
N GLY A 797 5.02 32.68 -24.98
CA GLY A 797 3.65 32.70 -24.45
C GLY A 797 3.01 34.08 -24.45
N LYS A 798 1.75 34.13 -24.01
CA LYS A 798 0.95 35.37 -23.94
C LYS A 798 0.24 35.51 -22.60
N ILE A 799 0.31 36.69 -21.99
CA ILE A 799 -0.50 37.14 -20.84
C ILE A 799 -1.32 38.34 -21.32
N VAL A 800 -2.65 38.27 -21.26
CA VAL A 800 -3.54 39.28 -21.85
C VAL A 800 -4.75 39.55 -20.95
N LYS A 801 -4.99 40.80 -20.53
CA LYS A 801 -6.13 41.13 -19.65
C LYS A 801 -6.10 40.40 -18.30
N CYS A 802 -4.92 40.07 -17.80
CA CYS A 802 -4.77 39.34 -16.54
C CYS A 802 -4.54 40.28 -15.35
N GLN A 803 -4.93 39.82 -14.15
CA GLN A 803 -4.75 40.54 -12.90
C GLN A 803 -3.99 39.66 -11.92
N ALA A 804 -2.90 40.16 -11.32
CA ALA A 804 -2.19 39.46 -10.25
C ALA A 804 -2.07 40.33 -9.01
N SER A 805 -2.24 39.74 -7.83
CA SER A 805 -1.84 40.36 -6.57
C SER A 805 -1.07 39.33 -5.73
N LEU A 806 0.21 39.60 -5.51
CA LEU A 806 1.07 38.81 -4.64
C LEU A 806 1.28 39.61 -3.35
N ASP A 807 0.25 39.57 -2.50
CA ASP A 807 0.09 40.35 -1.26
C ASP A 807 1.30 40.20 -0.32
N THR A 808 2.05 39.09 -0.42
CA THR A 808 3.32 38.87 0.28
C THR A 808 4.17 37.86 -0.48
N LEU A 809 5.39 38.25 -0.86
CA LEU A 809 6.45 37.36 -1.33
C LEU A 809 7.65 37.41 -0.36
N VAL A 810 8.04 36.24 0.12
CA VAL A 810 9.25 36.00 0.90
C VAL A 810 10.15 35.04 0.12
N VAL A 811 11.41 35.39 -0.10
CA VAL A 811 12.42 34.55 -0.73
C VAL A 811 13.63 34.44 0.20
N LYS A 812 14.07 33.23 0.54
CA LYS A 812 15.22 33.00 1.43
C LYS A 812 16.10 31.83 0.95
N GLY A 813 17.42 31.97 0.99
CA GLY A 813 18.30 30.81 0.80
C GLY A 813 19.74 31.11 0.41
N ARG A 814 20.41 30.07 -0.08
CA ARG A 814 21.80 30.08 -0.57
C ARG A 814 21.85 29.63 -2.02
N ASN A 815 22.91 29.99 -2.74
CA ASN A 815 23.25 29.44 -4.08
C ASN A 815 22.25 29.75 -5.21
N PHE A 816 21.65 30.94 -5.26
CA PHE A 816 20.71 31.32 -6.34
C PHE A 816 21.39 31.95 -7.58
N GLY A 817 21.76 31.15 -8.59
CA GLY A 817 22.43 31.65 -9.82
C GLY A 817 21.70 32.77 -10.57
N THR A 818 20.36 32.76 -10.62
CA THR A 818 19.55 33.91 -11.05
C THR A 818 18.28 33.99 -10.22
N VAL A 819 17.80 35.22 -9.98
CA VAL A 819 16.55 35.51 -9.25
C VAL A 819 15.79 36.57 -10.04
N GLU A 820 14.64 36.19 -10.58
CA GLU A 820 13.89 37.00 -11.53
C GLU A 820 12.42 37.07 -11.08
N ILE A 821 12.04 38.22 -10.53
CA ILE A 821 10.76 38.42 -9.85
C ILE A 821 9.95 39.48 -10.60
N GLY A 822 8.77 39.13 -11.07
CA GLY A 822 7.83 40.03 -11.73
C GLY A 822 6.46 40.02 -11.05
N GLY A 823 5.69 41.09 -11.16
CA GLY A 823 4.29 41.05 -10.74
C GLY A 823 3.42 40.20 -11.67
N LEU A 824 3.69 40.18 -12.98
CA LEU A 824 3.02 39.30 -13.95
C LEU A 824 3.87 38.08 -14.32
N ALA A 825 5.13 38.28 -14.71
CA ALA A 825 6.01 37.19 -15.15
C ALA A 825 7.44 37.29 -14.58
N GLY A 826 8.02 36.20 -14.06
CA GLY A 826 9.42 36.19 -13.60
C GLY A 826 10.39 36.52 -14.74
N GLU A 827 10.47 35.64 -15.75
CA GLU A 827 11.05 35.92 -17.07
C GLU A 827 9.95 35.97 -18.14
N ALA A 828 10.07 36.90 -19.09
CA ALA A 828 9.28 36.97 -20.31
C ALA A 828 10.19 36.96 -21.55
N SER A 829 10.31 35.80 -22.20
CA SER A 829 11.21 35.54 -23.33
C SER A 829 10.43 35.26 -24.62
N SER A 830 10.68 36.02 -25.69
CA SER A 830 9.91 35.94 -26.96
C SER A 830 8.38 36.00 -26.77
N SER A 831 7.91 36.69 -25.73
CA SER A 831 6.55 36.58 -25.20
C SER A 831 5.82 37.93 -25.18
N ALA A 832 4.49 37.92 -25.08
CA ALA A 832 3.69 39.14 -25.01
C ALA A 832 2.93 39.25 -23.67
N ILE A 833 3.12 40.35 -22.96
CA ILE A 833 2.32 40.75 -21.79
C ILE A 833 1.60 42.04 -22.17
N ASN A 834 0.28 41.97 -22.32
CA ASN A 834 -0.53 43.09 -22.79
C ASN A 834 -1.74 43.36 -21.91
N ALA A 835 -2.07 44.63 -21.70
CA ALA A 835 -3.30 45.06 -21.05
C ALA A 835 -3.53 44.34 -19.71
N SER A 836 -2.52 44.24 -18.85
CA SER A 836 -2.58 43.46 -17.60
C SER A 836 -2.05 44.25 -16.38
N TYR A 837 -2.51 43.85 -15.20
CA TYR A 837 -2.22 44.49 -13.91
C TYR A 837 -1.49 43.58 -12.94
N ALA A 838 -0.51 44.12 -12.22
CA ALA A 838 0.05 43.44 -11.07
C ALA A 838 0.30 44.31 -9.84
N GLU A 839 -0.01 43.73 -8.68
CA GLU A 839 0.47 44.16 -7.38
C GLU A 839 1.47 43.13 -6.86
N LEU A 840 2.68 43.59 -6.49
CA LEU A 840 3.77 42.76 -6.02
C LEU A 840 4.38 43.35 -4.75
N ASN A 841 4.19 42.67 -3.62
CA ASN A 841 4.81 43.02 -2.35
C ASN A 841 5.94 42.05 -2.00
N VAL A 842 7.18 42.41 -2.32
CA VAL A 842 8.38 41.67 -1.91
C VAL A 842 8.74 42.08 -0.49
N ASP A 843 8.17 41.40 0.49
CA ASP A 843 8.39 41.69 1.91
C ASP A 843 9.84 41.37 2.32
N THR A 844 10.33 40.21 1.91
CA THR A 844 11.66 39.70 2.25
C THR A 844 12.32 39.06 1.03
N LEU A 845 13.57 39.45 0.76
CA LEU A 845 14.46 38.79 -0.19
C LEU A 845 15.83 38.70 0.48
N SER A 846 16.17 37.53 1.03
CA SER A 846 17.40 37.31 1.80
C SER A 846 18.25 36.20 1.20
N LEU A 847 19.40 36.58 0.62
CA LEU A 847 20.27 35.69 -0.15
C LEU A 847 21.68 35.67 0.45
N SER A 848 22.19 34.48 0.76
CA SER A 848 23.55 34.28 1.30
C SER A 848 24.46 33.50 0.33
N ASP A 849 25.78 33.73 0.45
CA ASP A 849 26.86 33.47 -0.54
C ASP A 849 26.89 34.43 -1.76
N THR A 850 28.08 34.68 -2.34
CA THR A 850 28.40 36.04 -2.86
C THR A 850 29.10 36.16 -4.23
N SER A 851 29.12 35.15 -5.11
CA SER A 851 29.94 35.19 -6.35
C SER A 851 29.20 35.25 -7.70
N THR A 852 28.00 34.66 -7.85
CA THR A 852 27.41 34.37 -9.18
C THR A 852 26.01 34.93 -9.47
N TYR A 853 25.30 35.47 -8.47
CA TYR A 853 23.85 35.69 -8.60
C TYR A 853 23.49 36.93 -9.43
N SER A 854 22.48 36.81 -10.29
CA SER A 854 21.83 37.94 -10.99
C SER A 854 20.42 38.16 -10.43
N VAL A 855 20.20 39.23 -9.67
CA VAL A 855 18.88 39.58 -9.11
C VAL A 855 18.22 40.67 -9.97
N LYS A 856 17.02 40.38 -10.47
CA LYS A 856 16.19 41.27 -11.31
C LYS A 856 14.75 41.27 -10.77
N VAL A 857 14.23 42.45 -10.42
CA VAL A 857 12.87 42.60 -9.85
C VAL A 857 12.12 43.68 -10.63
N GLY A 858 10.90 43.38 -11.07
CA GLY A 858 10.09 44.34 -11.83
C GLY A 858 8.61 44.30 -11.48
N GLY A 859 7.94 45.44 -11.58
CA GLY A 859 6.49 45.50 -11.38
C GLY A 859 5.71 44.61 -12.35
N VAL A 860 6.05 44.61 -13.65
CA VAL A 860 5.46 43.72 -14.66
C VAL A 860 6.30 42.44 -14.81
N THR A 861 7.61 42.57 -15.03
CA THR A 861 8.49 41.39 -15.19
C THR A 861 9.88 41.57 -14.60
N GLY A 862 10.45 40.51 -14.02
CA GLY A 862 11.83 40.51 -13.55
C GLY A 862 12.80 40.70 -14.72
N TYR A 863 12.67 39.88 -15.76
CA TYR A 863 13.50 39.92 -16.95
C TYR A 863 12.69 39.86 -18.24
N GLY A 864 12.75 40.94 -19.02
CA GLY A 864 12.29 40.92 -20.41
C GLY A 864 13.43 40.48 -21.33
N TYR A 865 13.25 39.38 -22.05
CA TYR A 865 14.27 38.78 -22.92
C TYR A 865 13.77 38.55 -24.36
N TYR A 866 14.69 38.52 -25.34
CA TYR A 866 14.47 38.17 -26.76
C TYR A 866 13.15 38.67 -27.37
N GLY A 867 13.07 39.92 -27.83
CA GLY A 867 11.95 40.36 -28.68
C GLY A 867 10.56 40.40 -28.04
N SER A 868 10.45 40.27 -26.71
CA SER A 868 9.17 40.31 -25.99
C SER A 868 8.44 41.66 -26.15
N GLY A 869 7.13 41.65 -25.93
CA GLY A 869 6.27 42.85 -25.92
C GLY A 869 5.61 43.05 -24.56
N LEU A 870 5.88 44.17 -23.88
CA LEU A 870 5.31 44.55 -22.58
C LEU A 870 4.47 45.83 -22.79
N GLN A 871 3.19 45.70 -23.12
CA GLN A 871 2.36 46.82 -23.58
C GLN A 871 1.12 47.06 -22.73
N ASN A 872 0.73 48.32 -22.55
CA ASN A 872 -0.51 48.72 -21.86
C ASN A 872 -0.67 48.09 -20.45
N ASN A 873 0.41 47.90 -19.70
CA ASN A 873 0.36 47.28 -18.37
C ASN A 873 0.51 48.33 -17.27
N HIS A 874 -0.05 48.07 -16.09
CA HIS A 874 0.30 48.81 -14.88
C HIS A 874 0.72 47.89 -13.75
N ALA A 875 1.65 48.38 -12.94
CA ALA A 875 2.17 47.61 -11.83
C ALA A 875 2.50 48.44 -10.60
N LEU A 876 2.39 47.78 -9.45
CA LEU A 876 2.64 48.33 -8.13
C LEU A 876 3.66 47.42 -7.45
N LEU A 877 4.84 47.95 -7.19
CA LEU A 877 5.95 47.24 -6.58
C LEU A 877 6.23 47.81 -5.20
N LYS A 878 6.16 46.96 -4.18
CA LYS A 878 6.50 47.31 -2.79
C LYS A 878 7.67 46.44 -2.33
N LEU A 879 8.71 47.09 -1.79
CA LEU A 879 9.86 46.44 -1.18
C LEU A 879 9.83 46.63 0.34
N GLY A 880 9.66 45.52 1.06
CA GLY A 880 9.70 45.44 2.50
C GLY A 880 11.12 45.53 3.07
N LYS A 881 11.21 45.68 4.39
CA LYS A 881 12.48 45.86 5.12
C LYS A 881 13.39 44.62 5.06
N GLY A 882 12.83 43.44 4.76
CA GLY A 882 13.58 42.19 4.62
C GLY A 882 14.23 41.99 3.25
N PHE A 883 14.17 42.99 2.35
CA PHE A 883 14.91 42.98 1.09
C PHE A 883 16.38 43.31 1.38
N ASP A 884 17.17 42.27 1.62
CA ASP A 884 18.58 42.34 2.04
C ASP A 884 19.40 41.35 1.20
N VAL A 885 20.10 41.89 0.19
CA VAL A 885 20.94 41.11 -0.72
C VAL A 885 22.37 41.63 -0.71
N SER A 886 23.32 40.69 -0.64
CA SER A 886 24.74 40.98 -0.45
C SER A 886 25.31 41.97 -1.48
N PRO A 887 26.13 42.96 -1.06
CA PRO A 887 26.56 44.09 -1.90
C PRO A 887 27.52 43.74 -3.06
N THR A 888 27.87 42.46 -3.29
CA THR A 888 28.87 42.10 -4.32
C THR A 888 28.36 42.22 -5.76
N ARG A 889 27.04 42.15 -5.99
CA ARG A 889 26.39 42.52 -7.27
C ARG A 889 25.02 43.17 -7.02
N TYR A 890 24.95 44.48 -7.22
CA TYR A 890 23.72 45.29 -7.11
C TYR A 890 22.52 44.64 -7.84
N PRO A 891 21.39 44.34 -7.17
CA PRO A 891 20.15 43.92 -7.81
C PRO A 891 19.60 45.04 -8.71
N TYR A 892 18.95 44.66 -9.79
CA TYR A 892 18.23 45.56 -10.68
C TYR A 892 16.74 45.58 -10.31
N VAL A 893 16.21 46.73 -9.92
CA VAL A 893 14.79 46.92 -9.58
C VAL A 893 14.12 47.98 -10.45
N GLY A 894 13.06 47.62 -11.18
CA GLY A 894 12.31 48.53 -12.06
C GLY A 894 10.81 48.56 -11.80
N GLY A 895 10.17 49.71 -12.00
CA GLY A 895 8.71 49.82 -11.82
C GLY A 895 7.90 49.07 -12.87
N ILE A 896 8.49 48.83 -14.05
CA ILE A 896 7.90 48.00 -15.10
C ILE A 896 8.74 46.73 -15.27
N ALA A 897 10.06 46.85 -15.48
CA ALA A 897 10.92 45.69 -15.66
C ALA A 897 12.27 45.79 -14.95
N GLY A 898 12.70 44.71 -14.29
CA GLY A 898 14.01 44.66 -13.64
C GLY A 898 15.17 44.78 -14.62
N TYR A 899 15.06 44.15 -15.79
CA TYR A 899 16.07 44.22 -16.85
C TYR A 899 15.43 43.97 -18.22
N LEU A 900 15.78 44.73 -19.26
CA LEU A 900 15.29 44.58 -20.63
C LEU A 900 16.43 44.29 -21.62
N ASN A 901 16.36 43.12 -22.27
CA ASN A 901 17.35 42.61 -23.21
C ASN A 901 16.69 41.97 -24.44
N GLY A 902 16.54 42.71 -25.54
CA GLY A 902 16.09 42.13 -26.80
C GLY A 902 17.22 41.40 -27.53
N SER A 903 17.15 41.36 -28.86
CA SER A 903 18.27 40.94 -29.70
C SER A 903 18.52 41.93 -30.84
N SER A 904 19.66 41.79 -31.52
CA SER A 904 19.98 42.55 -32.73
C SER A 904 19.04 42.28 -33.90
N VAL A 905 18.24 41.21 -33.86
CA VAL A 905 17.29 40.80 -34.91
C VAL A 905 15.85 41.17 -34.56
N THR A 906 15.49 41.11 -33.27
CA THR A 906 14.16 41.43 -32.77
C THR A 906 14.28 42.24 -31.48
N GLN A 907 13.97 43.54 -31.57
CA GLN A 907 13.92 44.41 -30.40
C GLN A 907 12.78 44.01 -29.48
N LEU A 908 13.05 43.99 -28.17
CA LEU A 908 12.00 43.95 -27.15
C LEU A 908 11.31 45.32 -27.11
N VAL A 909 9.99 45.38 -26.91
CA VAL A 909 9.22 46.63 -26.83
C VAL A 909 8.47 46.71 -25.51
N ALA A 910 8.81 47.67 -24.66
CA ALA A 910 8.03 48.03 -23.48
C ALA A 910 7.30 49.36 -23.75
N ALA A 911 5.97 49.41 -23.71
CA ALA A 911 5.24 50.60 -24.14
C ALA A 911 3.91 50.85 -23.40
N HIS A 912 3.49 52.12 -23.37
CA HIS A 912 2.15 52.55 -22.92
C HIS A 912 1.79 52.09 -21.50
N SER A 913 2.79 51.91 -20.65
CA SER A 913 2.69 51.22 -19.37
C SER A 913 3.16 52.14 -18.23
N TYR A 914 2.71 51.92 -17.00
CA TYR A 914 3.21 52.66 -15.85
C TYR A 914 3.53 51.79 -14.63
N GLY A 915 4.47 52.24 -13.79
CA GLY A 915 4.86 51.55 -12.57
C GLY A 915 4.88 52.48 -11.35
N VAL A 916 4.40 52.01 -10.21
CA VAL A 916 4.54 52.70 -8.92
C VAL A 916 5.45 51.86 -8.03
N ILE A 917 6.57 52.42 -7.55
CA ILE A 917 7.53 51.72 -6.71
C ILE A 917 7.58 52.38 -5.34
N SER A 918 7.38 51.61 -4.27
CA SER A 918 7.64 52.03 -2.89
C SER A 918 8.70 51.13 -2.27
N SER A 919 9.64 51.72 -1.51
CA SER A 919 10.74 50.99 -0.88
C SER A 919 10.99 51.45 0.55
N SER A 920 11.17 50.50 1.45
CA SER A 920 11.49 50.71 2.87
C SER A 920 12.95 50.40 3.23
N VAL A 921 13.82 50.22 2.23
CA VAL A 921 15.22 49.80 2.38
C VAL A 921 16.19 50.97 2.17
N ASP A 922 17.34 50.94 2.85
CA ASP A 922 18.44 51.89 2.62
C ASP A 922 19.16 51.62 1.28
N ARG A 923 19.63 52.67 0.62
CA ARG A 923 19.60 52.77 -0.86
C ARG A 923 20.96 52.70 -1.55
N THR A 924 22.04 52.51 -0.79
CA THR A 924 23.42 52.59 -1.31
C THR A 924 23.85 51.38 -2.16
N ASN A 925 23.18 50.23 -2.03
CA ASN A 925 23.60 48.96 -2.64
C ASN A 925 22.69 48.45 -3.78
N TYR A 926 21.76 49.26 -4.29
CA TYR A 926 20.72 48.81 -5.24
C TYR A 926 20.63 49.66 -6.52
N ARG A 927 20.35 49.03 -7.67
CA ARG A 927 20.09 49.73 -8.95
C ARG A 927 18.59 49.86 -9.16
N ILE A 928 17.98 50.90 -8.59
CA ILE A 928 16.54 51.16 -8.69
C ILE A 928 16.27 52.19 -9.80
N SER A 929 15.22 52.00 -10.61
CA SER A 929 14.80 52.95 -11.65
C SER A 929 13.29 52.90 -11.86
N GLY A 930 12.71 54.03 -12.27
CA GLY A 930 11.26 54.18 -12.38
C GLY A 930 10.60 53.20 -13.36
N VAL A 931 11.25 52.91 -14.48
CA VAL A 931 10.75 51.99 -15.51
C VAL A 931 11.63 50.76 -15.65
N SER A 932 12.93 50.91 -15.94
CA SER A 932 13.89 49.80 -15.94
C SER A 932 15.35 50.24 -15.72
N PRO A 933 16.09 49.62 -14.80
CA PRO A 933 17.51 49.88 -14.58
C PRO A 933 18.44 49.60 -15.76
N TYR A 934 18.05 48.74 -16.69
CA TYR A 934 18.93 48.34 -17.79
C TYR A 934 18.12 48.08 -19.06
N VAL A 935 18.48 48.78 -20.15
CA VAL A 935 17.83 48.68 -21.45
C VAL A 935 18.88 48.47 -22.53
N THR A 936 18.86 47.29 -23.16
CA THR A 936 19.71 46.93 -24.28
C THR A 936 18.95 46.13 -25.33
N TYR A 937 19.25 46.36 -26.62
CA TYR A 937 18.50 45.78 -27.75
C TYR A 937 16.96 45.93 -27.62
N SER A 938 16.50 46.97 -26.93
CA SER A 938 15.11 47.13 -26.48
C SER A 938 14.67 48.57 -26.71
N ARG A 939 13.37 48.76 -26.98
CA ARG A 939 12.73 50.05 -27.09
C ARG A 939 11.74 50.26 -25.95
N VAL A 940 11.82 51.41 -25.29
CA VAL A 940 10.89 51.80 -24.23
C VAL A 940 10.17 53.08 -24.62
N ASP A 941 8.86 52.99 -24.88
CA ASP A 941 8.06 54.11 -25.40
C ASP A 941 6.94 54.48 -24.41
N ASN A 942 6.61 55.77 -24.27
CA ASN A 942 5.38 56.24 -23.62
C ASN A 942 5.11 55.59 -22.25
N SER A 943 6.15 55.41 -21.44
CA SER A 943 6.11 54.65 -20.19
C SER A 943 6.45 55.52 -18.99
N TYR A 944 5.68 55.39 -17.91
CA TYR A 944 5.67 56.37 -16.82
C TYR A 944 5.91 55.72 -15.45
N TYR A 945 6.28 56.54 -14.46
CA TYR A 945 6.34 56.12 -13.06
C TYR A 945 5.98 57.25 -12.13
N ASP A 946 5.50 56.91 -10.93
CA ASP A 946 5.24 57.90 -9.89
C ASP A 946 6.55 58.35 -9.24
N ALA A 947 6.88 59.63 -9.41
CA ALA A 947 8.09 60.27 -8.91
C ALA A 947 8.00 60.72 -7.44
N ASN A 948 6.80 60.79 -6.86
CA ASN A 948 6.59 61.15 -5.45
C ASN A 948 6.67 59.92 -4.53
N VAL A 949 6.22 58.75 -5.03
CA VAL A 949 6.25 57.48 -4.29
C VAL A 949 7.60 56.78 -4.46
N ALA A 950 8.24 56.95 -5.62
CA ALA A 950 9.62 56.54 -5.86
C ALA A 950 10.61 57.28 -4.94
N THR A 951 11.77 56.65 -4.66
CA THR A 951 12.76 57.22 -3.74
C THR A 951 14.20 57.01 -4.21
N PRO A 952 15.11 58.01 -4.18
CA PRO A 952 14.94 59.45 -3.91
C PRO A 952 14.97 60.28 -5.22
N ASP A 953 15.13 61.60 -5.11
CA ASP A 953 15.18 62.62 -6.19
C ASP A 953 16.14 62.33 -7.37
N THR A 954 17.04 61.36 -7.22
CA THR A 954 18.00 60.90 -8.25
C THR A 954 17.54 59.66 -9.02
N MET A 955 16.34 59.12 -8.76
CA MET A 955 15.85 57.95 -9.49
C MET A 955 15.53 58.27 -10.95
N HIS A 956 16.40 57.85 -11.85
CA HIS A 956 16.17 57.92 -13.29
C HIS A 956 15.03 56.98 -13.72
N ALA A 957 14.33 57.37 -14.80
CA ALA A 957 13.36 56.51 -15.46
C ALA A 957 14.03 55.21 -15.97
N ILE A 958 15.19 55.37 -16.59
CA ILE A 958 16.07 54.30 -17.07
C ILE A 958 17.47 54.48 -16.47
N GLY A 959 17.99 53.46 -15.80
CA GLY A 959 19.29 53.51 -15.11
C GLY A 959 20.49 53.48 -16.07
N MET A 960 20.50 52.53 -17.00
CA MET A 960 21.51 52.41 -18.06
C MET A 960 20.84 52.09 -19.40
N LEU A 961 21.10 52.93 -20.40
CA LEU A 961 20.70 52.74 -21.78
C LEU A 961 21.95 52.44 -22.62
N THR A 962 21.99 51.28 -23.30
CA THR A 962 23.10 50.97 -24.22
C THR A 962 22.87 51.61 -25.59
N SER A 963 23.91 51.67 -26.43
CA SER A 963 23.80 52.14 -27.82
C SER A 963 22.88 51.31 -28.72
N THR A 964 22.40 50.15 -28.24
CA THR A 964 21.44 49.28 -28.95
C THR A 964 20.03 49.37 -28.38
N GLY A 965 19.83 50.13 -27.31
CA GLY A 965 18.52 50.49 -26.77
C GLY A 965 18.00 51.82 -27.31
N SER A 966 16.70 52.07 -27.15
CA SER A 966 16.07 53.36 -27.49
C SER A 966 14.94 53.69 -26.52
N VAL A 967 14.71 54.98 -26.27
CA VAL A 967 13.68 55.47 -25.33
C VAL A 967 12.94 56.67 -25.90
N ALA A 968 11.61 56.72 -25.77
CA ALA A 968 10.79 57.85 -26.17
C ALA A 968 9.70 58.12 -25.13
N ASN A 969 9.49 59.38 -24.73
CA ASN A 969 8.46 59.80 -23.78
C ASN A 969 8.50 59.09 -22.40
N VAL A 970 9.64 58.50 -22.01
CA VAL A 970 9.80 57.76 -20.74
C VAL A 970 10.18 58.72 -19.60
N ASN A 971 9.25 59.03 -18.69
CA ASN A 971 9.43 60.09 -17.68
C ASN A 971 8.69 59.79 -16.37
N GLY A 972 9.17 60.37 -15.27
CA GLY A 972 8.43 60.43 -14.01
C GLY A 972 7.27 61.43 -14.07
N ARG A 973 6.25 61.19 -13.26
CA ARG A 973 5.10 62.08 -13.04
C ARG A 973 4.78 62.14 -11.54
N THR A 974 4.25 63.26 -11.08
CA THR A 974 3.73 63.35 -9.71
C THR A 974 2.47 62.49 -9.58
N THR A 975 2.18 62.02 -8.36
CA THR A 975 0.93 61.29 -8.04
C THR A 975 -0.30 62.05 -8.52
N ALA A 976 -0.34 63.36 -8.24
CA ALA A 976 -1.45 64.21 -8.65
C ALA A 976 -1.64 64.24 -10.18
N GLU A 977 -0.57 64.35 -10.98
CA GLU A 977 -0.67 64.27 -12.44
C GLU A 977 -1.20 62.91 -12.92
N MET A 978 -0.70 61.81 -12.34
CA MET A 978 -1.11 60.44 -12.72
C MET A 978 -2.57 60.15 -12.39
N GLN A 979 -3.15 60.87 -11.43
CA GLN A 979 -4.56 60.78 -11.01
C GLN A 979 -5.45 61.81 -11.72
N THR A 980 -5.12 62.22 -12.95
CA THR A 980 -5.94 63.13 -13.78
C THR A 980 -6.49 62.46 -15.05
N GLU A 981 -7.65 62.92 -15.52
CA GLU A 981 -8.19 62.56 -16.84
C GLU A 981 -7.18 62.80 -17.97
N SER A 982 -6.41 63.91 -17.90
CA SER A 982 -5.40 64.26 -18.92
C SER A 982 -4.30 63.21 -19.07
N PHE A 983 -3.94 62.51 -18.00
CA PHE A 983 -2.97 61.42 -18.03
C PHE A 983 -3.57 60.15 -18.67
N VAL A 984 -4.86 59.89 -18.45
CA VAL A 984 -5.60 58.80 -19.10
C VAL A 984 -5.77 59.03 -20.60
N GLU A 985 -6.12 60.26 -20.99
CA GLU A 985 -6.17 60.68 -22.40
C GLU A 985 -4.80 60.49 -23.07
N LYS A 986 -3.72 60.88 -22.39
CA LYS A 986 -2.35 60.70 -22.87
C LYS A 986 -1.97 59.23 -23.04
N LEU A 987 -2.30 58.36 -22.08
CA LEU A 987 -2.08 56.91 -22.19
C LEU A 987 -2.86 56.30 -23.37
N ASN A 988 -4.14 56.66 -23.53
CA ASN A 988 -4.99 56.15 -24.61
C ASN A 988 -4.55 56.65 -26.00
N THR A 989 -4.22 57.93 -26.13
CA THR A 989 -3.74 58.55 -27.38
C THR A 989 -2.41 57.93 -27.82
N ASN A 990 -1.48 57.78 -26.88
CA ASN A 990 -0.18 57.15 -27.15
C ASN A 990 -0.31 55.69 -27.60
N SER A 991 -1.34 54.97 -27.12
CA SER A 991 -1.66 53.60 -27.54
C SER A 991 -2.26 53.49 -28.95
N GLY A 992 -2.35 54.60 -29.69
CA GLY A 992 -2.81 54.63 -31.09
C GLY A 992 -4.32 54.65 -31.28
N LEU A 993 -5.10 55.03 -30.25
CA LEU A 993 -6.57 55.10 -30.31
C LEU A 993 -7.07 56.53 -30.51
N SER A 994 -8.14 56.70 -31.29
CA SER A 994 -8.84 57.99 -31.43
C SER A 994 -9.71 58.27 -30.20
N SER A 995 -10.05 59.54 -29.97
CA SER A 995 -10.99 59.99 -28.92
C SER A 995 -12.43 59.44 -29.04
N THR A 996 -12.75 58.71 -30.11
CA THR A 996 -14.03 58.01 -30.31
C THR A 996 -13.97 56.51 -30.02
N SER A 997 -12.79 55.99 -29.68
CA SER A 997 -12.57 54.58 -29.34
C SER A 997 -12.71 54.40 -27.83
N SER A 998 -13.36 53.32 -27.37
CA SER A 998 -13.30 52.95 -25.94
C SER A 998 -11.85 52.58 -25.58
N GLY A 999 -11.18 53.47 -24.85
CA GLY A 999 -9.74 53.37 -24.56
C GLY A 999 -9.32 52.10 -23.81
N TRP A 1000 -8.02 51.83 -23.80
CA TRP A 1000 -7.44 50.80 -22.91
C TRP A 1000 -7.52 51.22 -21.44
N TRP A 1001 -7.40 52.52 -21.16
CA TRP A 1001 -7.35 53.08 -19.82
C TRP A 1001 -8.62 53.83 -19.45
N ARG A 1002 -9.04 53.71 -18.18
CA ARG A 1002 -10.18 54.35 -17.55
C ARG A 1002 -9.70 55.29 -16.45
N TYR A 1003 -10.32 56.47 -16.38
CA TYR A 1003 -10.12 57.41 -15.28
C TYR A 1003 -10.87 56.96 -14.02
N CYS A 1004 -10.22 57.14 -12.87
CA CYS A 1004 -10.80 56.90 -11.55
C CYS A 1004 -10.50 58.12 -10.68
N GLU A 1005 -11.53 58.78 -10.16
CA GLU A 1005 -11.39 60.02 -9.39
C GLU A 1005 -10.57 59.79 -8.10
N GLY A 1006 -9.54 60.60 -7.88
CA GLY A 1006 -8.62 60.46 -6.73
C GLY A 1006 -7.72 59.22 -6.73
N HIS A 1007 -7.71 58.44 -7.81
CA HIS A 1007 -6.97 57.17 -7.91
C HIS A 1007 -6.21 57.04 -9.24
N TYR A 1008 -5.32 56.05 -9.34
CA TYR A 1008 -4.55 55.81 -10.55
C TYR A 1008 -5.46 55.26 -11.68
N PRO A 1009 -5.04 55.33 -12.96
CA PRO A 1009 -5.85 54.81 -14.07
C PRO A 1009 -5.86 53.27 -14.08
N ILE A 1010 -7.04 52.67 -14.16
CA ILE A 1010 -7.20 51.23 -14.34
C ILE A 1010 -7.39 50.90 -15.83
N LEU A 1011 -7.21 49.65 -16.23
CA LEU A 1011 -7.57 49.21 -17.57
C LEU A 1011 -9.07 48.97 -17.69
N THR A 1012 -9.64 49.20 -18.87
CA THR A 1012 -11.08 49.02 -19.10
C THR A 1012 -11.55 47.58 -18.91
N SER A 1013 -10.65 46.60 -19.05
CA SER A 1013 -10.86 45.18 -18.76
C SER A 1013 -10.92 44.81 -17.28
N GLU A 1014 -10.65 45.74 -16.36
CA GLU A 1014 -10.46 45.42 -14.93
C GLU A 1014 -11.73 45.56 -14.08
N GLY A 1015 -12.82 46.07 -14.67
CA GLY A 1015 -14.09 46.38 -14.00
C GLY A 1015 -14.29 47.88 -13.81
N THR A 1016 -15.24 48.25 -12.97
CA THR A 1016 -15.42 49.65 -12.54
C THR A 1016 -14.33 50.07 -11.53
N CYS A 1017 -14.14 51.38 -11.37
CA CYS A 1017 -13.19 51.92 -10.38
C CYS A 1017 -13.53 51.46 -8.96
N ASP A 1018 -14.81 51.50 -8.59
CA ASP A 1018 -15.28 51.11 -7.25
C ASP A 1018 -15.02 49.63 -6.96
N GLU A 1019 -15.31 48.73 -7.92
CA GLU A 1019 -15.04 47.29 -7.78
C GLU A 1019 -13.54 46.98 -7.68
N PHE A 1020 -12.71 47.70 -8.44
CA PHE A 1020 -11.27 47.51 -8.45
C PHE A 1020 -10.64 47.98 -7.12
N TYR A 1021 -10.91 49.22 -6.73
CA TYR A 1021 -10.33 49.82 -5.53
C TYR A 1021 -10.92 49.26 -4.23
N SER A 1022 -12.16 48.77 -4.22
CA SER A 1022 -12.69 47.98 -3.09
C SER A 1022 -11.99 46.63 -2.91
N ARG A 1023 -11.41 46.05 -3.97
CA ARG A 1023 -10.75 44.73 -3.93
C ARG A 1023 -9.26 44.80 -3.57
N TYR A 1024 -8.56 45.80 -4.10
CA TYR A 1024 -7.10 45.95 -3.97
C TYR A 1024 -6.68 47.11 -3.04
N GLY A 1025 -7.60 47.99 -2.64
CA GLY A 1025 -7.32 49.11 -1.75
C GLY A 1025 -6.66 50.31 -2.44
N THR A 1026 -6.57 51.43 -1.72
CA THR A 1026 -6.07 52.70 -2.23
C THR A 1026 -4.57 52.88 -1.94
N ILE A 1027 -3.77 53.12 -2.97
CA ILE A 1027 -2.31 53.28 -2.84
C ILE A 1027 -1.96 54.76 -2.80
N GLY A 1028 -1.28 55.18 -1.73
CA GLY A 1028 -0.77 56.55 -1.59
C GLY A 1028 -0.97 57.22 -0.21
N GLN A 1029 -1.66 56.58 0.75
CA GLN A 1029 -1.73 57.08 2.13
C GLN A 1029 -0.95 56.19 3.12
N SER A 1030 -0.26 56.84 4.05
CA SER A 1030 0.67 56.21 5.00
C SER A 1030 -0.04 55.26 5.96
N HIS A 1031 0.30 53.97 5.91
CA HIS A 1031 -0.20 52.96 6.85
C HIS A 1031 0.74 52.83 8.06
N THR A 1032 0.45 53.57 9.13
CA THR A 1032 0.94 53.24 10.48
C THR A 1032 0.00 52.22 11.12
N LEU A 1033 0.47 50.98 11.33
CA LEU A 1033 -0.26 49.99 12.11
C LEU A 1033 0.02 50.19 13.61
N LEU A 1034 -1.05 50.42 14.37
CA LEU A 1034 -1.09 50.23 15.82
C LEU A 1034 -1.90 48.95 16.10
N GLU A 1035 -1.41 48.11 17.00
CA GLU A 1035 -2.16 46.97 17.51
C GLU A 1035 -3.27 47.44 18.47
N SER A 1036 -4.49 46.93 18.32
CA SER A 1036 -5.40 46.71 19.46
C SER A 1036 -6.48 45.69 19.09
N SER A 1037 -6.75 44.78 20.00
CA SER A 1037 -7.75 43.72 19.86
C SER A 1037 -9.16 44.19 20.22
N SER A 1038 -10.16 43.45 19.75
CA SER A 1038 -11.49 43.16 20.34
C SER A 1038 -12.69 43.45 19.43
N SER A 1039 -13.82 42.85 19.80
CA SER A 1039 -14.92 42.46 18.94
C SER A 1039 -16.21 43.30 19.16
N THR A 1040 -17.21 42.99 18.32
CA THR A 1040 -18.63 43.37 18.40
C THR A 1040 -19.06 44.62 17.62
N VAL A 1041 -20.39 44.83 17.57
CA VAL A 1041 -21.14 45.17 16.36
C VAL A 1041 -21.84 46.52 16.49
N SER A 1042 -21.95 47.25 15.38
CA SER A 1042 -23.13 48.07 14.96
C SER A 1042 -22.88 49.55 14.66
N SER A 1043 -23.56 50.00 13.60
CA SER A 1043 -24.24 51.29 13.43
C SER A 1043 -23.45 52.61 13.45
N SER A 1044 -23.19 53.09 12.22
CA SER A 1044 -23.65 54.39 11.68
C SER A 1044 -23.10 55.75 12.14
N SER A 1045 -23.03 56.62 11.12
CA SER A 1045 -23.22 58.09 11.11
C SER A 1045 -22.09 59.05 11.54
N SER A 1046 -21.54 59.69 10.50
CA SER A 1046 -21.43 61.16 10.30
C SER A 1046 -20.41 62.04 11.04
N THR A 1047 -19.65 62.77 10.20
CA THR A 1047 -19.28 64.20 10.31
C THR A 1047 -18.24 64.69 11.34
N SER A 1048 -17.18 65.29 10.77
CA SER A 1048 -16.57 66.58 11.15
C SER A 1048 -15.37 66.67 12.13
N SER A 1049 -14.32 67.27 11.58
CA SER A 1049 -13.45 68.34 12.15
C SER A 1049 -12.38 68.06 13.23
N SER A 1050 -11.14 68.38 12.82
CA SER A 1050 -10.15 69.26 13.48
C SER A 1050 -9.28 68.79 14.67
N SER A 1051 -8.01 68.54 14.33
CA SER A 1051 -6.81 69.34 14.75
C SER A 1051 -6.03 69.05 16.05
N VAL A 1052 -4.69 69.11 15.90
CA VAL A 1052 -3.60 69.46 16.88
C VAL A 1052 -3.45 68.65 18.19
N ALA A 1053 -2.25 68.47 18.80
CA ALA A 1053 -0.85 68.54 18.34
C ALA A 1053 0.13 67.94 19.40
N SER A 1054 1.30 67.47 18.92
CA SER A 1054 2.66 67.56 19.51
C SER A 1054 3.07 66.98 20.90
N SER A 1055 4.33 66.50 20.91
CA SER A 1055 5.34 66.46 22.02
C SER A 1055 5.11 65.55 23.25
N SER A 1056 6.12 64.94 23.91
CA SER A 1056 7.58 64.82 23.66
C SER A 1056 8.25 63.90 24.72
N SER A 1057 9.39 63.24 24.40
CA SER A 1057 10.56 62.90 25.28
C SER A 1057 10.38 62.19 26.66
N ALA A 1058 11.33 61.45 27.26
CA ALA A 1058 12.53 60.69 26.83
C ALA A 1058 13.17 59.98 28.07
N THR A 1059 13.95 58.91 27.83
CA THR A 1059 15.14 58.42 28.62
C THR A 1059 15.05 57.76 30.02
N SER A 1060 15.96 56.77 30.21
CA SER A 1060 16.56 56.17 31.44
C SER A 1060 15.76 55.04 32.15
N SER A 1061 16.16 53.74 32.17
CA SER A 1061 17.35 53.04 32.76
C SER A 1061 17.33 52.99 34.31
N SER A 1062 17.60 51.89 35.06
CA SER A 1062 18.51 50.73 34.83
C SER A 1062 18.36 49.57 35.86
N SER A 1063 18.87 48.35 35.54
CA SER A 1063 19.49 47.33 36.45
C SER A 1063 18.64 46.58 37.54
N VAL A 1064 18.94 45.38 38.08
CA VAL A 1064 20.12 44.46 38.08
C VAL A 1064 19.77 42.95 38.33
N VAL A 1065 20.44 42.02 37.59
CA VAL A 1065 20.89 40.59 37.79
C VAL A 1065 20.09 39.45 38.49
N SER A 1066 20.20 38.26 37.86
CA SER A 1066 20.28 36.85 38.39
C SER A 1066 19.01 35.99 38.19
N SER A 1067 18.94 34.85 37.47
CA SER A 1067 19.90 34.01 36.70
C SER A 1067 19.10 33.19 35.62
N SER A 1068 19.53 32.13 34.90
CA SER A 1068 20.73 31.26 34.87
C SER A 1068 20.96 30.53 33.52
N SER A 1069 22.21 30.56 33.03
CA SER A 1069 22.95 29.56 32.22
C SER A 1069 22.29 28.54 31.26
N ILE A 1070 22.66 28.63 29.97
CA ILE A 1070 22.88 27.52 29.01
C ILE A 1070 24.24 27.79 28.31
N VAL A 1071 25.04 26.74 28.04
CA VAL A 1071 26.30 26.77 27.25
C VAL A 1071 26.35 25.42 26.50
N GLU A 1072 26.20 25.33 25.17
CA GLU A 1072 27.06 25.75 24.05
C GLU A 1072 28.32 24.86 23.86
N PHE A 1073 28.56 24.38 22.62
CA PHE A 1073 29.90 23.99 22.14
C PHE A 1073 29.97 23.90 20.61
N SER A 1074 31.13 24.21 20.03
CA SER A 1074 31.45 23.99 18.61
C SER A 1074 32.95 23.81 18.36
N SER A 1075 33.28 22.90 17.43
CA SER A 1075 34.54 22.81 16.66
C SER A 1075 35.90 22.64 17.35
N SER A 1076 36.73 21.73 16.82
CA SER A 1076 38.07 22.02 16.26
C SER A 1076 38.73 20.72 15.74
N SER A 1077 39.99 20.77 15.31
CA SER A 1077 40.51 19.93 14.22
C SER A 1077 42.02 19.59 14.34
N VAL A 1078 42.50 18.78 13.37
CA VAL A 1078 43.90 18.57 12.92
C VAL A 1078 44.60 17.25 13.34
N LYS A 1079 45.48 16.82 12.42
CA LYS A 1079 46.14 15.51 12.20
C LYS A 1079 47.41 15.29 13.05
N SER A 1080 47.84 14.03 13.14
CA SER A 1080 49.24 13.62 12.83
C SER A 1080 49.33 12.11 12.50
N SER A 1081 50.48 11.65 12.00
CA SER A 1081 50.62 10.44 11.15
C SER A 1081 51.94 9.68 11.38
N SER A 1082 51.96 8.36 11.17
CA SER A 1082 53.08 7.47 10.74
C SER A 1082 52.69 5.98 11.02
N SER A 1083 53.23 4.93 10.39
CA SER A 1083 54.45 4.74 9.58
C SER A 1083 54.34 3.61 8.51
N SER A 1084 55.14 3.71 7.42
CA SER A 1084 55.90 2.68 6.64
C SER A 1084 55.54 1.17 6.61
N GLN A 1085 55.96 0.33 5.64
CA GLN A 1085 56.24 0.40 4.18
C GLN A 1085 56.76 -1.01 3.71
N ILE A 1086 56.83 -1.26 2.39
CA ILE A 1086 57.73 -2.24 1.69
C ILE A 1086 57.36 -3.76 1.67
N ASP A 1087 56.89 -4.17 0.48
CA ASP A 1087 57.34 -5.24 -0.44
C ASP A 1087 57.36 -6.77 -0.16
N SER A 1088 56.96 -7.48 -1.24
CA SER A 1088 57.48 -8.77 -1.75
C SER A 1088 57.10 -10.08 -1.01
N SER A 1089 56.87 -11.23 -1.68
CA SER A 1089 56.94 -11.56 -3.13
C SER A 1089 56.33 -12.96 -3.43
N SER A 1090 56.16 -13.28 -4.74
CA SER A 1090 56.11 -14.63 -5.35
C SER A 1090 54.93 -15.58 -5.03
N SER A 1091 54.43 -16.45 -5.93
CA SER A 1091 54.74 -16.68 -7.37
C SER A 1091 53.67 -17.55 -8.09
N SER A 1092 53.32 -17.14 -9.32
CA SER A 1092 53.05 -17.90 -10.57
C SER A 1092 52.80 -19.44 -10.55
N THR A 1093 51.88 -20.00 -11.35
CA THR A 1093 51.95 -20.15 -12.84
C THR A 1093 50.56 -20.56 -13.41
N LYS A 1094 50.03 -19.99 -14.52
CA LYS A 1094 50.15 -20.37 -15.97
C LYS A 1094 49.71 -21.81 -16.29
N ASN A 1095 48.92 -22.16 -17.33
CA ASN A 1095 48.66 -21.61 -18.69
C ASN A 1095 47.15 -21.75 -19.10
N SER A 1096 46.52 -20.94 -19.96
CA SER A 1096 46.62 -20.77 -21.45
C SER A 1096 46.07 -22.00 -22.24
N SER A 1097 45.34 -21.92 -23.37
CA SER A 1097 45.26 -20.88 -24.42
C SER A 1097 44.01 -21.00 -25.36
N SER A 1098 43.54 -19.86 -25.89
CA SER A 1098 43.22 -19.50 -27.32
C SER A 1098 42.46 -20.45 -28.29
N SER A 1099 41.62 -19.94 -29.21
CA SER A 1099 42.05 -19.19 -30.42
C SER A 1099 40.91 -18.43 -31.16
N GLU A 1100 41.31 -17.46 -32.01
CA GLU A 1100 40.45 -16.52 -32.75
C GLU A 1100 40.23 -16.90 -34.23
N ALA A 1101 39.16 -16.39 -34.88
CA ALA A 1101 39.27 -15.74 -36.20
C ALA A 1101 38.01 -14.94 -36.65
N LYS A 1102 38.28 -13.73 -37.15
CA LYS A 1102 37.49 -12.65 -37.80
C LYS A 1102 36.45 -13.11 -38.87
N SER A 1103 35.42 -12.34 -39.26
CA SER A 1103 35.53 -11.01 -39.91
C SER A 1103 34.21 -10.23 -40.14
N SER A 1104 34.29 -8.88 -40.13
CA SER A 1104 33.47 -7.85 -40.85
C SER A 1104 31.94 -7.78 -40.62
N SER A 1105 31.29 -6.60 -40.60
CA SER A 1105 31.60 -5.32 -41.26
C SER A 1105 31.14 -4.06 -40.49
N SER A 1106 31.71 -2.91 -40.85
CA SER A 1106 31.39 -1.54 -40.41
C SER A 1106 30.25 -0.93 -41.27
N VAL A 1107 29.58 0.18 -40.92
CA VAL A 1107 30.04 1.60 -41.01
C VAL A 1107 29.21 2.53 -40.10
N LYS A 1108 29.77 3.69 -39.70
CA LYS A 1108 29.20 4.73 -38.81
C LYS A 1108 28.67 5.97 -39.57
N SER A 1109 27.99 6.86 -38.81
CA SER A 1109 27.89 8.34 -38.99
C SER A 1109 26.75 8.85 -39.92
N SER A 1110 26.17 10.05 -39.74
CA SER A 1110 26.08 11.01 -38.60
C SER A 1110 25.09 12.16 -38.89
N SER A 1111 24.69 12.92 -37.84
CA SER A 1111 24.48 14.39 -37.83
C SER A 1111 23.47 15.11 -38.78
N SER A 1112 22.27 15.41 -38.24
CA SER A 1112 21.73 16.77 -37.92
C SER A 1112 21.53 17.92 -38.96
N VAL A 1113 20.40 18.65 -38.77
CA VAL A 1113 20.13 20.13 -38.92
C VAL A 1113 19.21 20.66 -40.07
N LYS A 1114 18.16 21.43 -39.65
CA LYS A 1114 17.38 22.55 -40.29
C LYS A 1114 16.29 22.37 -41.38
N SER A 1115 15.03 22.57 -40.93
CA SER A 1115 14.02 23.58 -41.38
C SER A 1115 13.84 23.99 -42.87
N SER A 1116 12.60 23.96 -43.36
CA SER A 1116 11.78 25.20 -43.58
C SER A 1116 10.36 24.94 -44.15
N SER A 1117 9.52 25.97 -43.98
CA SER A 1117 8.11 26.20 -44.32
C SER A 1117 7.57 25.83 -45.72
N SER A 1118 6.26 25.60 -45.81
CA SER A 1118 5.35 26.38 -46.69
C SER A 1118 3.87 26.17 -46.31
N SER A 1119 2.96 26.99 -46.86
CA SER A 1119 1.63 27.27 -46.31
C SER A 1119 0.48 27.13 -47.33
N ALA A 1120 -0.69 26.70 -46.81
CA ALA A 1120 -2.05 26.98 -47.29
C ALA A 1120 -2.47 26.57 -48.72
N GLU A 1121 -3.60 25.86 -48.81
CA GLU A 1121 -4.80 26.42 -49.47
C GLU A 1121 -6.10 25.79 -48.93
N SER A 1122 -7.26 26.23 -49.43
CA SER A 1122 -8.52 26.29 -48.67
C SER A 1122 -9.77 25.77 -49.41
N SER A 1123 -10.78 25.32 -48.66
CA SER A 1123 -12.20 25.28 -49.07
C SER A 1123 -13.09 24.84 -47.88
N SER A 1124 -14.40 25.10 -47.76
CA SER A 1124 -15.25 26.29 -47.99
C SER A 1124 -16.73 25.86 -47.91
N SER A 1125 -17.46 26.26 -46.86
CA SER A 1125 -18.95 26.33 -46.79
C SER A 1125 -19.31 26.89 -45.38
N LYS A 1126 -19.99 28.03 -45.19
CA LYS A 1126 -21.40 28.38 -45.48
C LYS A 1126 -22.35 27.29 -44.92
N THR A 1127 -23.24 27.52 -43.94
CA THR A 1127 -24.04 28.74 -43.66
C THR A 1127 -24.66 28.74 -42.24
N LYS A 1128 -24.84 29.93 -41.61
CA LYS A 1128 -26.05 30.48 -40.92
C LYS A 1128 -26.96 29.54 -40.05
N SER A 1129 -27.43 29.86 -38.83
CA SER A 1129 -27.49 31.13 -38.04
C SER A 1129 -27.78 30.92 -36.53
N SER A 1130 -27.44 31.94 -35.71
CA SER A 1130 -28.20 32.56 -34.58
C SER A 1130 -28.92 31.75 -33.47
N SER A 1131 -28.48 31.96 -32.21
CA SER A 1131 -29.25 32.48 -31.03
C SER A 1131 -28.39 32.30 -29.76
N SER A 1132 -27.97 33.28 -28.94
CA SER A 1132 -28.68 34.33 -28.15
C SER A 1132 -29.42 33.81 -26.90
N MET A 1133 -29.25 34.52 -25.76
CA MET A 1133 -29.62 34.16 -24.36
C MET A 1133 -28.60 33.16 -23.74
N GLY A 1134 -28.01 33.36 -22.55
CA GLY A 1134 -28.43 34.12 -21.36
C GLY A 1134 -29.07 33.14 -20.36
N SER A 1135 -28.59 32.92 -19.13
CA SER A 1135 -27.60 33.63 -18.30
C SER A 1135 -26.93 32.70 -17.27
N ASP A 1136 -25.79 33.14 -16.73
CA ASP A 1136 -25.15 32.86 -15.42
C ASP A 1136 -25.52 31.63 -14.57
N LEU A 1137 -24.45 30.94 -14.14
CA LEU A 1137 -24.40 30.14 -12.92
C LEU A 1137 -24.67 31.00 -11.67
N VAL A 1138 -25.25 30.40 -10.63
CA VAL A 1138 -24.73 30.53 -9.25
C VAL A 1138 -24.77 29.16 -8.56
N MET A 1139 -23.66 28.80 -7.91
CA MET A 1139 -23.52 27.59 -7.08
C MET A 1139 -23.92 27.85 -5.62
N ASN A 1140 -24.64 26.87 -5.03
CA ASN A 1140 -24.66 26.39 -3.64
C ASN A 1140 -24.63 27.35 -2.42
N GLN A 1141 -25.39 27.01 -1.37
CA GLN A 1141 -24.99 26.79 0.05
C GLN A 1141 -26.27 26.55 0.92
N PRO A 1142 -26.21 26.50 2.27
CA PRO A 1142 -26.59 25.35 3.10
C PRO A 1142 -28.10 25.27 3.44
N GLU A 1143 -28.58 24.10 3.86
CA GLU A 1143 -29.98 23.93 4.26
C GLU A 1143 -30.31 24.62 5.60
N TYR A 1144 -31.15 25.64 5.53
CA TYR A 1144 -31.85 26.23 6.67
C TYR A 1144 -33.36 26.09 6.45
N SER A 1145 -34.04 25.33 7.31
CA SER A 1145 -35.48 25.11 7.21
C SER A 1145 -36.29 26.18 7.94
N PHE A 1146 -37.28 26.75 7.27
CA PHE A 1146 -38.34 27.58 7.86
C PHE A 1146 -39.70 27.06 7.40
N ASN A 1147 -40.72 27.21 8.25
CA ASN A 1147 -42.08 26.81 7.92
C ASN A 1147 -42.86 28.03 7.44
N LEU A 1148 -43.48 27.91 6.25
CA LEU A 1148 -44.34 28.93 5.67
C LEU A 1148 -45.79 28.42 5.65
N VAL A 1149 -46.69 29.21 6.22
CA VAL A 1149 -48.14 28.97 6.21
C VAL A 1149 -48.85 30.16 5.59
N VAL A 1150 -49.87 29.92 4.78
CA VAL A 1150 -50.74 30.95 4.22
C VAL A 1150 -52.08 30.92 4.94
N ASP A 1151 -52.51 32.08 5.44
CA ASP A 1151 -53.85 32.30 5.99
C ASP A 1151 -54.50 33.49 5.29
N GLY A 1152 -55.38 33.19 4.32
CA GLY A 1152 -55.98 34.15 3.40
C GLY A 1152 -54.95 34.99 2.65
N MET A 1153 -54.93 36.29 2.97
CA MET A 1153 -54.02 37.30 2.40
C MET A 1153 -52.70 37.44 3.19
N THR A 1154 -52.49 36.63 4.23
CA THR A 1154 -51.33 36.73 5.13
C THR A 1154 -50.41 35.52 5.00
N ILE A 1155 -49.13 35.80 4.80
CA ILE A 1155 -48.04 34.82 4.85
C ILE A 1155 -47.48 34.84 6.27
N MET A 1156 -47.53 33.70 6.96
CA MET A 1156 -46.88 33.48 8.25
C MET A 1156 -45.61 32.65 8.07
N LEU A 1157 -44.50 33.18 8.56
CA LEU A 1157 -43.21 32.53 8.62
C LEU A 1157 -42.94 32.13 10.08
N MET A 1158 -42.57 30.87 10.29
CA MET A 1158 -42.26 30.31 11.60
C MET A 1158 -40.91 29.60 11.58
N ASN A 1159 -40.21 29.62 12.71
CA ASN A 1159 -38.89 29.03 12.92
C ASN A 1159 -37.76 29.69 12.11
N SER A 1160 -37.92 30.95 11.67
CA SER A 1160 -36.90 31.66 10.89
C SER A 1160 -35.74 32.16 11.75
N GLN A 1161 -34.56 31.56 11.60
CA GLN A 1161 -33.32 32.03 12.25
C GLN A 1161 -32.69 33.21 11.46
N GLY A 1162 -33.24 34.40 11.67
CA GLY A 1162 -32.67 35.67 11.18
C GLY A 1162 -32.71 35.88 9.66
N GLY A 1163 -32.22 37.05 9.24
CA GLY A 1163 -32.11 37.44 7.82
C GLY A 1163 -33.21 38.37 7.33
N VAL A 1164 -33.53 38.31 6.04
CA VAL A 1164 -34.49 39.23 5.39
C VAL A 1164 -35.45 38.44 4.52
N VAL A 1165 -36.75 38.66 4.72
CA VAL A 1165 -37.81 38.17 3.82
C VAL A 1165 -38.10 39.22 2.76
N SER A 1166 -38.16 38.80 1.50
CA SER A 1166 -38.67 39.61 0.38
C SER A 1166 -39.72 38.84 -0.40
N VAL A 1167 -40.85 39.50 -0.68
CA VAL A 1167 -41.97 38.94 -1.44
C VAL A 1167 -42.05 39.62 -2.79
N TYR A 1168 -42.19 38.82 -3.84
CA TYR A 1168 -42.25 39.25 -5.25
C TYR A 1168 -43.56 38.81 -5.89
N ASP A 1169 -44.07 39.58 -6.86
CA ASP A 1169 -45.17 39.14 -7.72
C ASP A 1169 -44.70 38.11 -8.77
N VAL A 1170 -45.62 37.55 -9.56
CA VAL A 1170 -45.29 36.62 -10.66
C VAL A 1170 -44.48 37.24 -11.81
N LEU A 1171 -44.37 38.57 -11.87
CA LEU A 1171 -43.57 39.28 -12.87
C LEU A 1171 -42.16 39.60 -12.34
N GLY A 1172 -41.85 39.24 -11.08
CA GLY A 1172 -40.56 39.46 -10.44
C GLY A 1172 -40.40 40.84 -9.80
N HIS A 1173 -41.46 41.66 -9.71
CA HIS A 1173 -41.39 42.93 -8.98
C HIS A 1173 -41.45 42.66 -7.47
N ARG A 1174 -40.58 43.33 -6.71
CA ARG A 1174 -40.50 43.17 -5.25
C ARG A 1174 -41.60 43.99 -4.58
N VAL A 1175 -42.59 43.31 -4.01
CA VAL A 1175 -43.81 43.89 -3.42
C VAL A 1175 -43.59 44.30 -1.95
N VAL A 1176 -42.89 43.47 -1.17
CA VAL A 1176 -42.57 43.73 0.25
C VAL A 1176 -41.16 43.23 0.57
N THR A 1177 -40.44 43.96 1.42
CA THR A 1177 -39.20 43.48 2.08
C THR A 1177 -39.26 43.82 3.57
N LYS A 1178 -38.93 42.86 4.44
CA LYS A 1178 -38.97 43.04 5.90
C LYS A 1178 -37.81 42.26 6.55
N PRO A 1179 -37.07 42.83 7.52
CA PRO A 1179 -36.07 42.07 8.28
C PRO A 1179 -36.76 41.09 9.24
N LEU A 1180 -36.18 39.90 9.40
CA LEU A 1180 -36.62 38.87 10.34
C LEU A 1180 -35.86 39.05 11.66
N LEU A 1181 -36.45 39.85 12.55
CA LEU A 1181 -35.90 40.16 13.88
C LEU A 1181 -36.39 39.19 14.99
N GLU A 1182 -37.41 38.40 14.70
CA GLU A 1182 -38.04 37.44 15.62
C GLU A 1182 -38.21 36.07 14.94
N THR A 1183 -38.40 35.01 15.73
CA THR A 1183 -38.51 33.61 15.25
C THR A 1183 -39.79 33.32 14.47
N SER A 1184 -40.75 34.24 14.47
CA SER A 1184 -41.94 34.21 13.62
C SER A 1184 -42.31 35.60 13.13
N THR A 1185 -42.77 35.74 11.89
CA THR A 1185 -43.29 37.02 11.37
C THR A 1185 -44.44 36.81 10.40
N SER A 1186 -45.36 37.77 10.35
CA SER A 1186 -46.45 37.81 9.38
C SER A 1186 -46.32 38.96 8.37
N ILE A 1187 -46.76 38.69 7.13
CA ILE A 1187 -46.80 39.64 6.01
C ILE A 1187 -48.16 39.52 5.32
N THR A 1188 -49.00 40.54 5.46
CA THR A 1188 -50.28 40.64 4.74
C THR A 1188 -50.10 41.42 3.44
N LEU A 1189 -50.46 40.83 2.31
CA LEU A 1189 -50.44 41.52 1.01
C LEU A 1189 -51.81 42.13 0.70
N GLN A 1190 -51.85 43.11 -0.21
CA GLN A 1190 -53.05 43.90 -0.52
C GLN A 1190 -53.85 43.37 -1.72
N THR A 1191 -53.29 42.45 -2.49
CA THR A 1191 -53.94 41.83 -3.66
C THR A 1191 -53.86 40.29 -3.58
N PRO A 1192 -54.94 39.57 -3.97
CA PRO A 1192 -54.90 38.12 -4.07
C PRO A 1192 -54.14 37.72 -5.33
N GLY A 1193 -53.40 36.61 -5.27
CA GLY A 1193 -52.51 36.25 -6.36
C GLY A 1193 -51.42 35.25 -6.00
N ASN A 1194 -50.59 34.97 -6.99
CA ASN A 1194 -49.39 34.16 -6.83
C ASN A 1194 -48.22 35.08 -6.48
N TYR A 1195 -47.46 34.72 -5.45
CA TYR A 1195 -46.28 35.45 -5.01
C TYR A 1195 -45.11 34.50 -4.79
N ILE A 1196 -43.89 35.02 -4.90
CA ILE A 1196 -42.66 34.30 -4.58
C ILE A 1196 -42.09 34.92 -3.30
N VAL A 1197 -42.07 34.14 -2.22
CA VAL A 1197 -41.48 34.53 -0.94
C VAL A 1197 -40.05 34.03 -0.91
N ARG A 1198 -39.08 34.93 -0.74
CA ARG A 1198 -37.65 34.61 -0.64
C ARG A 1198 -37.14 34.94 0.75
N VAL A 1199 -36.51 33.97 1.39
CA VAL A 1199 -35.85 34.09 2.71
C VAL A 1199 -34.50 33.40 2.61
N ASN A 1200 -33.42 34.11 2.96
CA ASN A 1200 -32.05 33.57 3.03
C ASN A 1200 -31.62 32.74 1.80
N GLY A 1201 -32.00 33.20 0.59
CA GLY A 1201 -31.71 32.54 -0.69
C GLY A 1201 -32.78 31.56 -1.17
N ILE A 1202 -33.45 30.86 -0.25
CA ILE A 1202 -34.54 29.92 -0.55
C ILE A 1202 -35.76 30.71 -1.04
N SER A 1203 -36.43 30.22 -2.09
CA SER A 1203 -37.56 30.88 -2.75
C SER A 1203 -38.74 29.92 -2.86
N GLN A 1204 -39.89 30.27 -2.27
CA GLN A 1204 -41.09 29.44 -2.26
C GLN A 1204 -42.28 30.19 -2.87
N ARG A 1205 -43.01 29.54 -3.77
CA ARG A 1205 -44.23 30.09 -4.36
C ARG A 1205 -45.42 29.89 -3.42
N VAL A 1206 -46.18 30.96 -3.21
CA VAL A 1206 -47.39 30.98 -2.38
C VAL A 1206 -48.56 31.51 -3.20
N THR A 1207 -49.77 31.02 -2.93
CA THR A 1207 -50.99 31.54 -3.55
C THR A 1207 -51.88 32.09 -2.45
N LEU A 1208 -52.06 33.41 -2.44
CA LEU A 1208 -52.98 34.10 -1.55
C LEU A 1208 -54.36 34.18 -2.22
N LYS A 1209 -55.41 33.90 -1.47
CA LYS A 1209 -56.81 33.84 -1.94
C LYS A 1209 -57.68 34.81 -1.16
#